data_AF-A0A812IVB0-F1
#
_entry.id   AF-A0A812IVB0-F1
#
_cell.length_a   1.000
_cell.length_b   1.000
_cell.length_c   1.000
_cell.angle_alpha   90.00
_cell.angle_beta   90.00
_cell.angle_gamma   90.00
#
_symmetry.space_group_name_H-M   'P 1'
#
loop_
_entity.id
_entity.type
_entity.pdbx_description
1 polymer ?
#
loop_
_entity_poly.entity_id
_entity_poly.type
_entity_poly.pdbx_seq_one_letter_code
_entity_poly.pdbx_strand_id
1 'polypeptide(L)'
;KHGLWTATGFKRDLLASVSACLQEDTRIRPPSEPHPVENTLLFLPEYAVGELLLEPNMSDKGDTRKELWFGRVWELRELLRVQHDEYLARVNRGKPEPGLTAADVQALDAMLKDPKKKSLLTKLCARWKGTAVRRRNSLRVLNRLKYSYLRGTVIYAHGSGGCSWDNFRICRMMARMGMLVIAPDGFAYPKNTDLGKMRHKDVQPLKRATDEVDYWADDLVYSSGADGSHTYSTKADSVLDNPDKFRDLYERCYQMRRRELHWTIEKLPRWIRTQGFFIGGTSEGAMTVSRFDDGRYGHQVLGRFINSFSIEYCYFTPKQEDAQIGGNKDVPTLNIIGTKDEYFGGADSVAALVQADKERGFGDVKLDGHGFDMMMEQELGTGLVCYMEGGKHGPCPSHDNFLRRLFQTFFTRPRDIWRIADIWANDERTMGWLEVKKQRTRGQKLTLVQVPVMDHSKLTLEELDKLHSAKWLGCWSSALLNSVQRSCPSAYGNSSINTARCFVKLKFKDGRSSVHQMTSFGVDMGEAALDLLQSLEEDLQIEIIEQFDIQGCPGSSPGDFILRQPTSTAMSVPATADQELEHKEITKAASSLSQCTTLAGDSSPGELSPEILTIKPDVENALEQPDCHAISIWTRKSIGVVIGGFLLAFLTAICSAVTYGFFLGYMGLDSYVMSSITQLMKLPQVLLLPFGFLTDCCPIRGNHRKPYFLLSWCLAGCALLAMSLRPLPAPFYCQNEDGSYNFLVPPCNPNIHTEKNWYVFWMFILTAGIQLGITAGEGLLLEYSQREPAERRGQIKAEMTMVSTGGALAASVVVGVFMNSKAYLGTFDWGLSFSGLMALCFVLVVFMIPLSVCCVLELPKPRQRVDRISCAAHVKSSWELVQKNTFSNLLFFAFLVQLLFSITTTAGPMVKSRWAEVKVLQQQTFGIVGLAFMMLATWIYKVCLLQTSWRKAIFVAIVTINVFDAIPTFLTIFGVVRNQYFYLGEDILGCIPMAGLQLVSNLMIIELAEPGREGLCYGLIGTFQSSSTPFGAVVSNQIFGLFNPKLSKLENYVADTSTFRSTVAWSYVLTYSSSFVALFLLPMIPFQKEDAQRRKKESGSSSARATLVIVIPTICLIYGIIVLLLTSQEETACLQWIGGQGCES
;
A
#
# COMPACT_ATOMS: atom_id res chain seq x y z
N LYS A 1 -15.36 -28.34 8.09
CA LYS A 1 -13.92 -28.73 8.15
C LYS A 1 -13.08 -28.28 6.93
N HIS A 2 -13.65 -27.79 5.83
CA HIS A 2 -12.87 -27.10 4.79
C HIS A 2 -13.49 -25.74 4.47
N GLY A 3 -12.78 -24.65 4.77
CA GLY A 3 -13.19 -23.34 4.28
C GLY A 3 -12.91 -22.14 5.17
N LEU A 4 -11.67 -21.90 5.58
CA LEU A 4 -11.20 -20.57 5.98
C LEU A 4 -9.71 -20.48 5.64
N TRP A 5 -9.42 -19.75 4.56
CA TRP A 5 -8.04 -19.52 4.10
C TRP A 5 -7.84 -18.00 4.03
N THR A 6 -7.36 -17.43 5.13
CA THR A 6 -6.93 -16.03 5.25
C THR A 6 -5.45 -16.01 5.62
N ALA A 7 -4.68 -15.25 4.87
CA ALA A 7 -3.24 -15.43 4.67
C ALA A 7 -2.32 -14.66 5.63
N THR A 8 -2.75 -14.30 6.84
CA THR A 8 -2.04 -13.28 7.63
C THR A 8 -1.35 -13.76 8.91
N GLY A 9 -1.57 -15.00 9.37
CA GLY A 9 -0.90 -15.53 10.57
C GLY A 9 0.24 -16.53 10.32
N PHE A 10 0.35 -17.06 9.11
CA PHE A 10 1.12 -18.30 8.86
C PHE A 10 2.63 -18.10 8.66
N LYS A 11 3.10 -16.86 8.48
CA LYS A 11 4.45 -16.59 7.93
C LYS A 11 5.57 -16.53 8.97
N ARG A 12 5.27 -16.33 10.27
CA ARG A 12 6.30 -16.11 11.31
C ARG A 12 6.73 -17.39 12.04
N ASP A 13 5.80 -18.30 12.34
CA ASP A 13 6.13 -19.53 13.10
C ASP A 13 6.65 -20.68 12.21
N LEU A 14 6.37 -20.63 10.90
CA LEU A 14 6.83 -21.66 9.96
C LEU A 14 8.33 -21.48 9.60
N LEU A 15 8.80 -20.22 9.52
CA LEU A 15 10.21 -19.91 9.26
C LEU A 15 11.13 -20.27 10.44
N ALA A 16 10.57 -20.46 11.64
CA ALA A 16 11.32 -20.88 12.81
C ALA A 16 11.43 -22.42 12.98
N SER A 17 10.75 -23.24 12.15
CA SER A 17 10.60 -24.68 12.45
C SER A 17 10.57 -25.68 11.27
N VAL A 18 10.98 -25.33 10.04
CA VAL A 18 10.95 -26.30 8.91
C VAL A 18 12.34 -26.58 8.33
N SER A 19 12.88 -27.74 8.72
CA SER A 19 14.03 -28.43 8.11
C SER A 19 13.59 -29.61 7.22
N ALA A 20 12.37 -29.62 6.70
CA ALA A 20 11.92 -30.72 5.85
C ALA A 20 11.08 -30.19 4.68
N CYS A 21 11.70 -30.15 3.48
CA CYS A 21 10.95 -30.19 2.23
C CYS A 21 10.11 -31.48 2.19
N LEU A 22 8.88 -31.38 1.70
CA LEU A 22 7.93 -32.48 1.65
C LEU A 22 8.26 -33.41 0.47
N GLN A 23 8.62 -34.67 0.74
CA GLN A 23 8.67 -35.71 -0.30
C GLN A 23 7.25 -36.04 -0.81
N GLU A 24 7.00 -35.82 -2.10
CA GLU A 24 5.66 -35.55 -2.67
C GLU A 24 4.76 -36.75 -3.01
N ASP A 25 5.22 -38.00 -3.01
CA ASP A 25 4.51 -39.04 -3.80
C ASP A 25 3.33 -39.77 -3.11
N THR A 26 3.19 -39.71 -1.78
CA THR A 26 2.20 -40.56 -1.05
C THR A 26 0.93 -39.84 -0.57
N ARG A 27 0.74 -38.53 -0.84
CA ARG A 27 -0.30 -37.75 -0.14
C ARG A 27 -1.24 -36.91 -1.01
N ILE A 28 -0.91 -36.63 -2.27
CA ILE A 28 -1.78 -35.84 -3.15
C ILE A 28 -2.88 -36.73 -3.76
N ARG A 29 -4.12 -36.23 -3.79
CA ARG A 29 -5.27 -36.93 -4.39
C ARG A 29 -5.91 -36.07 -5.48
N PRO A 30 -6.15 -36.62 -6.68
CA PRO A 30 -6.80 -35.86 -7.74
C PRO A 30 -8.24 -35.50 -7.33
N PRO A 31 -8.77 -34.35 -7.80
CA PRO A 31 -10.15 -33.98 -7.56
C PRO A 31 -11.10 -34.99 -8.22
N SER A 32 -12.21 -35.31 -7.55
CA SER A 32 -13.24 -36.23 -8.08
C SER A 32 -13.90 -35.72 -9.37
N GLU A 33 -13.97 -34.39 -9.53
CA GLU A 33 -14.53 -33.71 -10.70
C GLU A 33 -13.59 -32.55 -11.09
N PRO A 34 -12.65 -32.77 -12.02
CA PRO A 34 -11.69 -31.73 -12.41
C PRO A 34 -12.35 -30.64 -13.27
N HIS A 35 -12.16 -29.38 -12.88
CA HIS A 35 -12.57 -28.22 -13.70
C HIS A 35 -11.47 -27.75 -14.68
N PRO A 36 -11.83 -27.00 -15.75
CA PRO A 36 -10.84 -26.44 -16.70
C PRO A 36 -9.67 -25.71 -16.03
N VAL A 37 -9.94 -24.89 -15.01
CA VAL A 37 -8.93 -24.14 -14.26
C VAL A 37 -8.00 -25.06 -13.46
N GLU A 38 -8.49 -26.22 -13.03
CA GLU A 38 -7.71 -27.15 -12.20
C GLU A 38 -6.64 -27.86 -13.02
N ASN A 39 -6.94 -28.15 -14.28
CA ASN A 39 -6.01 -28.77 -15.22
C ASN A 39 -5.05 -27.78 -15.89
N THR A 40 -5.21 -26.47 -15.65
CA THR A 40 -4.26 -25.46 -16.13
C THR A 40 -2.86 -25.75 -15.55
N LEU A 41 -1.85 -25.77 -16.42
CA LEU A 41 -0.46 -25.99 -16.04
C LEU A 41 0.15 -24.64 -15.60
N LEU A 42 0.91 -24.69 -14.50
CA LEU A 42 1.63 -23.54 -13.97
C LEU A 42 3.13 -23.81 -14.04
N PHE A 43 3.91 -22.80 -14.42
CA PHE A 43 5.35 -22.78 -14.23
C PHE A 43 5.69 -21.64 -13.29
N LEU A 44 6.26 -21.99 -12.14
CA LEU A 44 6.56 -21.08 -11.06
C LEU A 44 8.05 -20.74 -11.05
N PRO A 45 8.41 -19.44 -11.02
CA PRO A 45 9.79 -19.02 -10.84
C PRO A 45 10.27 -19.29 -9.41
N GLU A 46 11.59 -19.30 -9.21
CA GLU A 46 12.26 -19.55 -7.92
C GLU A 46 11.61 -18.80 -6.73
N TYR A 47 11.38 -17.49 -6.87
CA TYR A 47 10.74 -16.69 -5.82
C TYR A 47 9.32 -17.16 -5.47
N ALA A 48 8.55 -17.65 -6.45
CA ALA A 48 7.22 -18.20 -6.20
C ALA A 48 7.29 -19.56 -5.51
N VAL A 49 8.26 -20.40 -5.89
CA VAL A 49 8.53 -21.69 -5.24
C VAL A 49 8.87 -21.49 -3.77
N GLY A 50 9.78 -20.55 -3.47
CA GLY A 50 10.14 -20.18 -2.10
C GLY A 50 8.97 -19.59 -1.30
N GLU A 51 8.16 -18.70 -1.89
CA GLU A 51 7.01 -18.10 -1.21
C GLU A 51 5.87 -19.09 -0.94
N LEU A 52 5.72 -20.12 -1.78
CA LEU A 52 4.75 -21.21 -1.58
C LEU A 52 5.33 -22.38 -0.79
N LEU A 53 6.63 -22.32 -0.44
CA LEU A 53 7.36 -23.36 0.28
C LEU A 53 7.25 -24.73 -0.40
N LEU A 54 7.34 -24.74 -1.73
CA LEU A 54 7.29 -25.95 -2.54
C LEU A 54 8.70 -26.53 -2.69
N GLU A 55 8.79 -27.85 -2.86
CA GLU A 55 10.04 -28.47 -3.27
C GLU A 55 10.24 -28.24 -4.78
N PRO A 56 11.36 -27.67 -5.25
CA PRO A 56 11.58 -27.44 -6.67
C PRO A 56 11.65 -28.77 -7.43
N ASN A 57 10.95 -28.89 -8.56
CA ASN A 57 10.93 -30.10 -9.36
C ASN A 57 11.53 -29.96 -10.77
N MET A 58 11.97 -28.76 -11.15
CA MET A 58 12.53 -28.47 -12.47
C MET A 58 13.71 -27.49 -12.40
N SER A 59 14.70 -27.71 -13.26
CA SER A 59 15.82 -26.79 -13.52
C SER A 59 15.73 -26.25 -14.94
N ASP A 60 16.39 -25.13 -15.24
CA ASP A 60 16.57 -24.65 -16.60
C ASP A 60 17.94 -25.08 -17.18
N LYS A 61 18.15 -24.83 -18.47
CA LYS A 61 19.37 -25.17 -19.20
C LYS A 61 20.60 -24.56 -18.53
N GLY A 62 21.52 -25.43 -18.09
CA GLY A 62 22.78 -25.04 -17.45
C GLY A 62 22.70 -24.86 -15.94
N ASP A 63 21.51 -24.93 -15.34
CA ASP A 63 21.38 -24.85 -13.89
C ASP A 63 21.89 -26.15 -13.24
N THR A 64 22.69 -26.02 -12.17
CA THR A 64 23.23 -27.17 -11.41
C THR A 64 22.23 -27.74 -10.41
N ARG A 65 21.10 -27.04 -10.18
CA ARG A 65 20.10 -27.36 -9.16
C ARG A 65 18.70 -27.09 -9.70
N LYS A 66 17.71 -27.78 -9.16
CA LYS A 66 16.30 -27.45 -9.41
C LYS A 66 15.90 -26.27 -8.51
N GLU A 67 15.40 -25.22 -9.14
CA GLU A 67 14.95 -23.99 -8.46
C GLU A 67 13.54 -23.59 -8.92
N LEU A 68 13.05 -24.19 -10.01
CA LEU A 68 11.75 -23.92 -10.59
C LEU A 68 10.76 -25.04 -10.23
N TRP A 69 9.48 -24.75 -10.36
CA TRP A 69 8.43 -25.76 -10.19
C TRP A 69 7.45 -25.71 -11.35
N PHE A 70 7.00 -26.87 -11.82
CA PHE A 70 5.86 -26.98 -12.72
C PHE A 70 4.88 -28.03 -12.22
N GLY A 71 3.61 -27.79 -12.51
CA GLY A 71 2.51 -28.67 -12.12
C GLY A 71 1.16 -28.00 -12.33
N ARG A 72 0.09 -28.75 -12.12
CA ARG A 72 -1.28 -28.31 -12.34
C ARG A 72 -1.81 -27.55 -11.13
N VAL A 73 -2.81 -26.70 -11.37
CA VAL A 73 -3.44 -25.91 -10.31
C VAL A 73 -4.02 -26.79 -9.19
N TRP A 74 -4.58 -27.97 -9.52
CA TRP A 74 -5.09 -28.89 -8.49
C TRP A 74 -3.97 -29.52 -7.66
N GLU A 75 -2.83 -29.87 -8.28
CA GLU A 75 -1.66 -30.43 -7.60
C GLU A 75 -1.12 -29.40 -6.60
N LEU A 76 -0.94 -28.15 -7.04
CA LEU A 76 -0.53 -27.05 -6.18
C LEU A 76 -1.46 -26.88 -4.97
N ARG A 77 -2.79 -26.88 -5.21
CA ARG A 77 -3.76 -26.71 -4.11
C ARG A 77 -3.70 -27.85 -3.11
N GLU A 78 -3.48 -29.07 -3.59
CA GLU A 78 -3.42 -30.24 -2.74
C GLU A 78 -2.12 -30.27 -1.92
N LEU A 79 -0.98 -29.89 -2.51
CA LEU A 79 0.27 -29.68 -1.78
C LEU A 79 0.10 -28.65 -0.66
N LEU A 80 -0.52 -27.50 -0.96
CA LEU A 80 -0.80 -26.47 0.05
C LEU A 80 -1.79 -26.93 1.12
N ARG A 81 -2.72 -27.85 0.81
CA ARG A 81 -3.62 -28.47 1.78
C ARG A 81 -2.85 -29.40 2.71
N VAL A 82 -2.02 -30.28 2.16
CA VAL A 82 -1.18 -31.22 2.92
C VAL A 82 -0.26 -30.47 3.88
N GLN A 83 0.43 -29.42 3.40
CA GLN A 83 1.27 -28.55 4.24
C GLN A 83 0.52 -27.98 5.45
N HIS A 84 -0.70 -27.50 5.22
CA HIS A 84 -1.52 -26.93 6.29
C HIS A 84 -2.00 -27.98 7.28
N ASP A 85 -2.38 -29.16 6.81
CA ASP A 85 -2.83 -30.25 7.68
C ASP A 85 -1.66 -30.77 8.55
N GLU A 86 -0.45 -30.83 8.01
CA GLU A 86 0.76 -31.11 8.80
C GLU A 86 1.04 -30.04 9.84
N TYR A 87 0.94 -28.76 9.48
CA TYR A 87 1.08 -27.66 10.43
C TYR A 87 0.06 -27.78 11.56
N LEU A 88 -1.21 -28.04 11.24
CA LEU A 88 -2.25 -28.26 12.25
C LEU A 88 -1.95 -29.48 13.13
N ALA A 89 -1.46 -30.57 12.55
CA ALA A 89 -1.08 -31.77 13.32
C ALA A 89 0.09 -31.49 14.29
N ARG A 90 1.04 -30.63 13.91
CA ARG A 90 2.14 -30.19 14.80
C ARG A 90 1.62 -29.26 15.91
N VAL A 91 0.80 -28.27 15.58
CA VAL A 91 0.23 -27.32 16.55
C VAL A 91 -0.72 -27.99 17.54
N ASN A 92 -1.44 -29.01 17.09
CA ASN A 92 -2.37 -29.77 17.92
C ASN A 92 -1.73 -30.99 18.59
N ARG A 93 -0.41 -31.20 18.45
CA ARG A 93 0.28 -32.32 19.09
C ARG A 93 0.17 -32.18 20.62
N GLY A 94 -0.49 -33.15 21.27
CA GLY A 94 -0.77 -33.12 22.71
C GLY A 94 -2.09 -32.46 23.12
N LYS A 95 -2.91 -31.99 22.16
CA LYS A 95 -4.28 -31.52 22.41
C LYS A 95 -5.28 -32.57 21.89
N PRO A 96 -6.42 -32.81 22.57
CA PRO A 96 -7.45 -33.69 22.04
C PRO A 96 -7.89 -33.17 20.66
N GLU A 97 -8.02 -34.07 19.69
CA GLU A 97 -8.44 -33.70 18.35
C GLU A 97 -9.74 -32.87 18.42
N PRO A 98 -9.86 -31.79 17.61
CA PRO A 98 -11.14 -31.12 17.41
C PRO A 98 -12.04 -32.00 16.51
N GLY A 99 -12.38 -33.18 17.01
CA GLY A 99 -13.50 -33.99 16.57
C GLY A 99 -14.80 -33.39 17.08
N LEU A 100 -15.90 -33.62 16.38
CA LEU A 100 -17.21 -33.42 16.98
C LEU A 100 -17.29 -34.36 18.18
N THR A 101 -17.62 -33.84 19.37
CA THR A 101 -17.81 -34.69 20.54
C THR A 101 -19.00 -35.62 20.32
N ALA A 102 -19.09 -36.72 21.06
CA ALA A 102 -20.26 -37.61 20.96
C ALA A 102 -21.59 -36.86 21.21
N ALA A 103 -21.56 -35.82 22.05
CA ALA A 103 -22.68 -34.92 22.28
C ALA A 103 -23.01 -34.06 21.05
N ASP A 104 -22.01 -33.55 20.34
CA ASP A 104 -22.21 -32.78 19.10
C ASP A 104 -22.79 -33.65 17.97
N VAL A 105 -22.35 -34.91 17.88
CA VAL A 105 -22.89 -35.88 16.91
C VAL A 105 -24.35 -36.19 17.22
N GLN A 106 -24.70 -36.44 18.49
CA GLN A 106 -26.09 -36.64 18.90
C GLN A 106 -26.96 -35.40 18.69
N ALA A 107 -26.44 -34.20 18.97
CA ALA A 107 -27.14 -32.95 18.72
C ALA A 107 -27.38 -32.74 17.21
N LEU A 108 -26.40 -33.07 16.37
CA LEU A 108 -26.55 -33.01 14.92
C LEU A 108 -27.58 -34.02 14.40
N ASP A 109 -27.57 -35.25 14.91
CA ASP A 109 -28.56 -36.27 14.57
C ASP A 109 -29.98 -35.87 15.02
N ALA A 110 -30.11 -35.26 16.20
CA ALA A 110 -31.38 -34.71 16.66
C ALA A 110 -31.86 -33.54 15.77
N MET A 111 -30.96 -32.68 15.30
CA MET A 111 -31.28 -31.61 14.35
C MET A 111 -31.65 -32.14 12.96
N LEU A 112 -31.08 -33.26 12.52
CA LEU A 112 -31.38 -33.91 11.25
C LEU A 112 -32.74 -34.64 11.25
N LYS A 113 -33.26 -35.00 12.43
CA LYS A 113 -34.62 -35.56 12.59
C LYS A 113 -35.72 -34.50 12.45
N ASP A 114 -35.43 -33.23 12.71
CA ASP A 114 -36.37 -32.11 12.47
C ASP A 114 -36.39 -31.75 10.97
N PRO A 115 -37.52 -31.92 10.27
CA PRO A 115 -37.61 -31.71 8.82
C PRO A 115 -37.35 -30.25 8.40
N LYS A 116 -37.68 -29.26 9.24
CA LYS A 116 -37.41 -27.85 8.96
C LYS A 116 -35.92 -27.54 9.09
N LYS A 117 -35.27 -28.03 10.16
CA LYS A 117 -33.82 -27.86 10.37
C LYS A 117 -33.00 -28.63 9.34
N LYS A 118 -33.42 -29.84 8.97
CA LYS A 118 -32.80 -30.61 7.87
C LYS A 118 -32.85 -29.86 6.54
N SER A 119 -33.98 -29.24 6.21
CA SER A 119 -34.09 -28.40 5.00
C SER A 119 -33.14 -27.20 5.04
N LEU A 120 -33.05 -26.51 6.18
CA LEU A 120 -32.12 -25.40 6.38
C LEU A 120 -30.65 -25.85 6.26
N LEU A 121 -30.29 -26.96 6.90
CA LEU A 121 -28.94 -27.52 6.85
C LEU A 121 -28.58 -27.94 5.42
N THR A 122 -29.52 -28.54 4.69
CA THR A 122 -29.35 -28.92 3.28
C THR A 122 -29.09 -27.70 2.40
N LYS A 123 -29.83 -26.59 2.61
CA LYS A 123 -29.60 -25.31 1.92
C LYS A 123 -28.22 -24.72 2.28
N LEU A 124 -27.81 -24.80 3.55
CA LEU A 124 -26.51 -24.31 4.00
C LEU A 124 -25.35 -25.13 3.41
N CYS A 125 -25.47 -26.46 3.42
CA CYS A 125 -24.55 -27.37 2.75
C CYS A 125 -24.48 -27.11 1.25
N ALA A 126 -25.60 -26.90 0.57
CA ALA A 126 -25.64 -26.55 -0.85
C ALA A 126 -24.92 -25.21 -1.11
N ARG A 127 -25.14 -24.19 -0.27
CA ARG A 127 -24.46 -22.89 -0.36
C ARG A 127 -22.95 -23.00 -0.11
N TRP A 128 -22.54 -23.84 0.83
CA TRP A 128 -21.13 -24.13 1.11
C TRP A 128 -20.47 -24.89 -0.04
N LYS A 129 -21.11 -25.96 -0.55
CA LYS A 129 -20.68 -26.68 -1.76
C LYS A 129 -20.53 -25.72 -2.94
N GLY A 130 -21.53 -24.88 -3.21
CA GLY A 130 -21.47 -23.88 -4.28
C GLY A 130 -20.34 -22.86 -4.08
N THR A 131 -20.03 -22.48 -2.84
CA THR A 131 -18.91 -21.57 -2.54
C THR A 131 -17.56 -22.26 -2.73
N ALA A 132 -17.43 -23.53 -2.32
CA ALA A 132 -16.23 -24.33 -2.55
C ALA A 132 -15.97 -24.53 -4.05
N VAL A 133 -17.00 -24.85 -4.83
CA VAL A 133 -16.93 -24.98 -6.30
C VAL A 133 -16.51 -23.67 -6.95
N ARG A 134 -17.13 -22.53 -6.59
CA ARG A 134 -16.71 -21.21 -7.11
C ARG A 134 -15.26 -20.87 -6.79
N ARG A 135 -14.76 -21.27 -5.61
CA ARG A 135 -13.35 -21.07 -5.25
C ARG A 135 -12.42 -21.98 -6.06
N ARG A 136 -12.81 -23.24 -6.28
CA ARG A 136 -12.05 -24.19 -7.12
C ARG A 136 -12.01 -23.74 -8.58
N ASN A 137 -13.07 -23.12 -9.08
CA ASN A 137 -13.14 -22.55 -10.41
C ASN A 137 -12.54 -21.12 -10.49
N SER A 138 -11.41 -20.87 -9.83
CA SER A 138 -10.72 -19.59 -9.83
C SER A 138 -9.20 -19.72 -9.63
N LEU A 139 -8.38 -18.87 -10.25
CA LEU A 139 -6.93 -18.86 -10.03
C LEU A 139 -6.52 -18.12 -8.74
N ARG A 140 -7.43 -18.03 -7.75
CA ARG A 140 -7.20 -17.31 -6.50
C ARG A 140 -6.09 -17.89 -5.63
N VAL A 141 -5.64 -19.12 -5.87
CA VAL A 141 -4.47 -19.71 -5.20
C VAL A 141 -3.23 -18.85 -5.42
N LEU A 142 -3.13 -18.19 -6.58
CA LEU A 142 -2.05 -17.27 -6.93
C LEU A 142 -2.09 -15.95 -6.14
N ASN A 143 -3.13 -15.66 -5.34
CA ASN A 143 -3.12 -14.48 -4.45
C ASN A 143 -2.02 -14.57 -3.39
N ARG A 144 -1.52 -15.77 -3.07
CA ARG A 144 -0.34 -15.92 -2.20
C ARG A 144 0.91 -15.29 -2.81
N LEU A 145 0.98 -15.19 -4.14
CA LEU A 145 2.11 -14.63 -4.87
C LEU A 145 2.03 -13.10 -5.09
N LYS A 146 1.01 -12.43 -4.54
CA LYS A 146 0.76 -10.99 -4.77
C LYS A 146 1.94 -10.10 -4.39
N TYR A 147 2.71 -10.49 -3.38
CA TYR A 147 3.89 -9.75 -2.90
C TYR A 147 5.20 -10.47 -3.20
N SER A 148 5.17 -11.50 -4.05
CA SER A 148 6.36 -12.16 -4.54
C SER A 148 7.03 -11.27 -5.59
N TYR A 149 8.36 -11.34 -5.70
CA TYR A 149 9.17 -10.58 -6.67
C TYR A 149 9.05 -11.13 -8.10
N LEU A 150 7.81 -11.31 -8.60
CA LEU A 150 7.54 -11.73 -9.96
C LEU A 150 7.83 -10.59 -10.94
N ARG A 151 8.48 -10.89 -12.07
CA ARG A 151 8.71 -9.90 -13.14
C ARG A 151 7.46 -9.61 -13.96
N GLY A 152 6.54 -10.57 -14.06
CA GLY A 152 5.31 -10.45 -14.81
C GLY A 152 4.56 -11.78 -14.91
N THR A 153 3.45 -11.79 -15.63
CA THR A 153 2.65 -13.00 -15.90
C THR A 153 2.49 -13.20 -17.41
N VAL A 154 2.60 -14.46 -17.87
CA VAL A 154 2.37 -14.87 -19.26
C VAL A 154 1.24 -15.90 -19.29
N ILE A 155 0.24 -15.68 -20.13
CA ILE A 155 -0.73 -16.71 -20.51
C ILE A 155 -0.25 -17.36 -21.80
N TYR A 156 0.08 -18.65 -21.73
CA TYR A 156 0.70 -19.37 -22.84
C TYR A 156 -0.25 -20.41 -23.44
N ALA A 157 -0.58 -20.26 -24.72
CA ALA A 157 -1.37 -21.21 -25.49
C ALA A 157 -0.46 -22.19 -26.24
N HIS A 158 -0.49 -23.46 -25.85
CA HIS A 158 0.32 -24.50 -26.50
C HIS A 158 -0.20 -24.87 -27.89
N GLY A 159 0.65 -25.53 -28.69
CA GLY A 159 0.29 -26.08 -30.02
C GLY A 159 -0.54 -27.37 -29.97
N SER A 160 -0.78 -27.97 -31.15
CA SER A 160 -1.56 -29.21 -31.30
C SER A 160 -0.93 -30.44 -30.64
N GLY A 161 0.36 -30.40 -30.31
CA GLY A 161 1.05 -31.46 -29.55
C GLY A 161 0.82 -31.43 -28.02
N GLY A 162 0.24 -30.34 -27.48
CA GLY A 162 0.18 -30.06 -26.04
C GLY A 162 1.37 -29.23 -25.55
N CYS A 163 1.45 -28.98 -24.22
CA CYS A 163 2.59 -28.29 -23.60
C CYS A 163 3.83 -29.21 -23.47
N SER A 164 4.29 -29.73 -24.61
CA SER A 164 5.44 -30.64 -24.76
C SER A 164 6.47 -30.04 -25.73
N TRP A 165 7.65 -30.64 -25.81
CA TRP A 165 8.76 -30.20 -26.66
C TRP A 165 9.11 -28.72 -26.42
N ASP A 166 9.19 -27.93 -27.49
CA ASP A 166 9.51 -26.50 -27.43
C ASP A 166 8.50 -25.70 -26.61
N ASN A 167 7.23 -26.11 -26.54
CA ASN A 167 6.23 -25.44 -25.70
C ASN A 167 6.65 -25.46 -24.22
N PHE A 168 7.12 -26.62 -23.76
CA PHE A 168 7.61 -26.79 -22.39
C PHE A 168 8.89 -25.99 -22.16
N ARG A 169 9.84 -26.04 -23.12
CA ARG A 169 11.12 -25.32 -23.04
C ARG A 169 10.89 -23.81 -22.97
N ILE A 170 10.01 -23.25 -23.80
CA ILE A 170 9.66 -21.82 -23.78
C ILE A 170 9.02 -21.43 -22.45
N CYS A 171 8.06 -22.22 -21.92
CA CYS A 171 7.48 -21.98 -20.60
C CYS A 171 8.53 -22.00 -19.49
N ARG A 172 9.45 -22.97 -19.53
CA ARG A 172 10.57 -23.10 -18.60
C ARG A 172 11.53 -21.89 -18.67
N MET A 173 11.91 -21.44 -19.87
CA MET A 173 12.74 -20.24 -20.07
C MET A 173 12.08 -19.00 -19.44
N MET A 174 10.79 -18.79 -19.69
CA MET A 174 10.05 -17.65 -19.13
C MET A 174 9.99 -17.72 -17.60
N ALA A 175 9.77 -18.90 -17.04
CA ALA A 175 9.80 -19.11 -15.59
C ALA A 175 11.18 -18.81 -15.01
N ARG A 176 12.27 -19.24 -15.66
CA ARG A 176 13.64 -18.93 -15.24
C ARG A 176 13.93 -17.42 -15.23
N MET A 177 13.31 -16.66 -16.14
CA MET A 177 13.41 -15.19 -16.18
C MET A 177 12.61 -14.48 -15.07
N GLY A 178 11.88 -15.21 -14.23
CA GLY A 178 11.06 -14.66 -13.15
C GLY A 178 9.60 -14.40 -13.54
N MET A 179 9.14 -14.89 -14.69
CA MET A 179 7.75 -14.78 -15.12
C MET A 179 6.90 -15.91 -14.54
N LEU A 180 5.69 -15.60 -14.09
CA LEU A 180 4.68 -16.62 -13.81
C LEU A 180 4.03 -17.06 -15.12
N VAL A 181 4.15 -18.33 -15.49
CA VAL A 181 3.51 -18.85 -16.71
C VAL A 181 2.26 -19.64 -16.36
N ILE A 182 1.14 -19.25 -16.98
CA ILE A 182 -0.16 -19.91 -16.87
C ILE A 182 -0.46 -20.50 -18.24
N ALA A 183 -0.44 -21.82 -18.36
CA ALA A 183 -0.64 -22.53 -19.62
C ALA A 183 -1.93 -23.36 -19.56
N PRO A 184 -3.06 -22.85 -20.09
CA PRO A 184 -4.28 -23.62 -20.24
C PRO A 184 -4.03 -24.87 -21.09
N ASP A 185 -4.36 -26.04 -20.53
CA ASP A 185 -4.07 -27.35 -21.12
C ASP A 185 -5.35 -28.02 -21.59
N GLY A 186 -5.60 -27.93 -22.90
CA GLY A 186 -6.77 -28.49 -23.54
C GLY A 186 -6.78 -30.02 -23.62
N PHE A 187 -5.67 -30.69 -23.31
CA PHE A 187 -5.53 -32.15 -23.43
C PHE A 187 -5.72 -32.91 -22.13
N ALA A 188 -5.70 -32.22 -20.98
CA ALA A 188 -5.73 -32.86 -19.67
C ALA A 188 -7.14 -33.25 -19.17
N TYR A 189 -8.18 -33.06 -19.97
CA TYR A 189 -9.55 -33.44 -19.60
C TYR A 189 -9.73 -34.96 -19.64
N PRO A 190 -10.38 -35.61 -18.66
CA PRO A 190 -10.57 -37.07 -18.69
C PRO A 190 -11.31 -37.56 -19.94
N LYS A 191 -10.89 -38.70 -20.52
CA LYS A 191 -11.43 -39.28 -21.78
C LYS A 191 -12.96 -39.40 -21.83
N ASN A 192 -13.59 -39.65 -20.68
CA ASN A 192 -15.04 -39.84 -20.58
C ASN A 192 -15.85 -38.53 -20.56
N THR A 193 -15.22 -37.37 -20.44
CA THR A 193 -15.89 -36.06 -20.46
C THR A 193 -16.07 -35.56 -21.89
N ASP A 194 -17.03 -34.65 -22.12
CA ASP A 194 -17.27 -34.12 -23.47
C ASP A 194 -16.07 -33.34 -24.02
N LEU A 195 -15.32 -32.63 -23.16
CA LEU A 195 -14.06 -32.00 -23.54
C LEU A 195 -12.96 -33.04 -23.85
N GLY A 196 -12.88 -34.13 -23.09
CA GLY A 196 -11.93 -35.22 -23.35
C GLY A 196 -12.20 -35.98 -24.65
N LYS A 197 -13.48 -36.17 -25.02
CA LYS A 197 -13.87 -36.70 -26.34
C LYS A 197 -13.48 -35.79 -27.51
N MET A 198 -13.33 -34.49 -27.24
CA MET A 198 -12.82 -33.55 -28.22
C MET A 198 -11.31 -33.65 -28.32
N ARG A 199 -10.58 -33.56 -27.20
CA ARG A 199 -9.11 -33.67 -27.14
C ARG A 199 -8.66 -34.26 -25.81
N HIS A 200 -7.79 -35.25 -25.88
CA HIS A 200 -7.23 -35.91 -24.71
C HIS A 200 -5.78 -36.37 -24.92
N LYS A 201 -4.96 -36.27 -23.86
CA LYS A 201 -3.71 -37.02 -23.69
C LYS A 201 -3.64 -37.51 -22.23
N ASP A 202 -3.14 -38.72 -22.03
CA ASP A 202 -2.95 -39.30 -20.71
C ASP A 202 -1.84 -38.52 -19.98
N VAL A 203 -2.18 -37.91 -18.84
CA VAL A 203 -1.31 -36.99 -18.09
C VAL A 203 -0.31 -37.75 -17.22
N GLN A 204 0.96 -37.34 -17.24
CA GLN A 204 1.99 -37.86 -16.32
C GLN A 204 1.81 -37.32 -14.89
N PRO A 205 2.22 -38.08 -13.86
CA PRO A 205 2.20 -37.58 -12.49
C PRO A 205 3.16 -36.39 -12.29
N LEU A 206 2.89 -35.58 -11.26
CA LEU A 206 3.77 -34.49 -10.82
C LEU A 206 5.20 -35.02 -10.61
N LYS A 207 6.19 -34.36 -11.22
CA LYS A 207 7.60 -34.72 -11.06
C LYS A 207 8.10 -34.38 -9.67
N ARG A 208 8.91 -35.27 -9.09
CA ARG A 208 9.57 -35.09 -7.79
C ARG A 208 10.89 -34.34 -7.95
N ALA A 209 11.40 -33.81 -6.84
CA ALA A 209 12.74 -33.20 -6.81
C ALA A 209 13.84 -34.18 -7.26
N THR A 210 13.70 -35.47 -6.98
CA THR A 210 14.66 -36.51 -7.36
C THR A 210 14.52 -37.02 -8.79
N ASP A 211 13.38 -36.79 -9.45
CA ASP A 211 13.16 -37.32 -10.80
C ASP A 211 14.05 -36.57 -11.82
N GLU A 212 14.55 -37.24 -12.84
CA GLU A 212 15.29 -36.55 -13.90
C GLU A 212 14.33 -35.74 -14.78
N VAL A 213 14.60 -34.43 -14.93
CA VAL A 213 13.78 -33.51 -15.73
C VAL A 213 14.69 -32.82 -16.75
N ASP A 214 15.17 -33.60 -17.71
CA ASP A 214 16.05 -33.12 -18.77
C ASP A 214 15.39 -31.93 -19.52
N TYR A 215 16.22 -30.95 -19.86
CA TYR A 215 15.83 -29.80 -20.67
C TYR A 215 15.46 -30.20 -22.09
N TRP A 216 16.18 -31.19 -22.65
CA TRP A 216 15.97 -31.68 -24.01
C TRP A 216 14.96 -32.81 -24.09
N ALA A 217 14.35 -33.22 -22.98
CA ALA A 217 13.25 -34.18 -23.00
C ALA A 217 12.08 -33.71 -23.87
N ASP A 218 11.48 -34.65 -24.57
CA ASP A 218 10.45 -34.40 -25.56
C ASP A 218 9.07 -34.21 -24.96
N ASP A 219 8.66 -35.08 -24.03
CA ASP A 219 7.38 -34.95 -23.32
C ASP A 219 7.54 -35.27 -21.82
N LEU A 220 7.36 -34.25 -21.00
CA LEU A 220 7.41 -34.33 -19.53
C LEU A 220 6.01 -34.22 -18.89
N VAL A 221 4.97 -34.00 -19.71
CA VAL A 221 3.61 -33.66 -19.26
C VAL A 221 2.63 -34.78 -19.59
N TYR A 222 2.80 -35.46 -20.72
CA TYR A 222 1.88 -36.49 -21.22
C TYR A 222 2.59 -37.82 -21.48
N SER A 223 1.84 -38.92 -21.40
CA SER A 223 2.30 -40.30 -21.57
C SER A 223 1.68 -41.00 -22.77
N SER A 224 0.73 -40.35 -23.46
CA SER A 224 0.08 -40.85 -24.67
C SER A 224 0.17 -39.85 -25.83
N GLY A 225 -0.12 -40.32 -27.04
CA GLY A 225 -0.47 -39.45 -28.17
C GLY A 225 -1.80 -38.72 -27.95
N ALA A 226 -2.07 -37.73 -28.80
CA ALA A 226 -3.33 -36.99 -28.82
C ALA A 226 -4.46 -37.84 -29.40
N ASP A 227 -5.63 -37.80 -28.76
CA ASP A 227 -6.85 -38.50 -29.17
C ASP A 227 -8.07 -37.57 -29.10
N GLY A 228 -9.10 -37.83 -29.91
CA GLY A 228 -10.36 -37.10 -29.93
C GLY A 228 -10.67 -36.34 -31.23
N SER A 229 -11.93 -35.91 -31.36
CA SER A 229 -12.49 -35.33 -32.59
C SER A 229 -11.88 -34.00 -33.07
N HIS A 230 -11.19 -33.27 -32.17
CA HIS A 230 -10.55 -31.98 -32.44
C HIS A 230 -9.03 -32.07 -32.35
N THR A 231 -8.48 -33.27 -32.56
CA THR A 231 -7.04 -33.52 -32.69
C THR A 231 -6.66 -33.74 -34.14
N TYR A 232 -5.47 -33.30 -34.53
CA TYR A 232 -5.00 -33.43 -35.91
C TYR A 232 -3.48 -33.40 -36.00
N SER A 233 -2.98 -34.02 -37.05
CA SER A 233 -1.63 -33.84 -37.58
C SER A 233 -1.78 -33.59 -39.07
N THR A 234 -1.37 -32.42 -39.53
CA THR A 234 -1.70 -31.99 -40.89
C THR A 234 -0.67 -32.48 -41.89
N LYS A 235 -1.17 -33.06 -42.99
CA LYS A 235 -0.43 -33.33 -44.22
C LYS A 235 -1.12 -32.59 -45.38
N ALA A 236 -0.35 -32.09 -46.33
CA ALA A 236 -0.89 -31.33 -47.47
C ALA A 236 -1.94 -32.13 -48.24
N ASP A 237 -1.64 -33.39 -48.60
CA ASP A 237 -2.57 -34.26 -49.33
C ASP A 237 -3.91 -34.42 -48.60
N SER A 238 -3.89 -34.58 -47.27
CA SER A 238 -5.11 -34.71 -46.48
C SER A 238 -5.98 -33.45 -46.53
N VAL A 239 -5.37 -32.27 -46.54
CA VAL A 239 -6.09 -31.00 -46.68
C VAL A 239 -6.69 -30.88 -48.09
N LEU A 240 -5.92 -31.23 -49.12
CA LEU A 240 -6.36 -31.15 -50.53
C LEU A 240 -7.46 -32.17 -50.85
N ASP A 241 -7.46 -33.32 -50.19
CA ASP A 241 -8.49 -34.34 -50.37
C ASP A 241 -9.84 -33.94 -49.78
N ASN A 242 -9.86 -33.11 -48.72
CA ASN A 242 -11.10 -32.59 -48.15
C ASN A 242 -10.92 -31.20 -47.48
N PRO A 243 -10.84 -30.12 -48.28
CA PRO A 243 -10.56 -28.77 -47.78
C PRO A 243 -11.61 -28.28 -46.79
N ASP A 244 -12.89 -28.50 -47.05
CA ASP A 244 -14.00 -28.04 -46.22
C ASP A 244 -13.97 -28.67 -44.83
N LYS A 245 -13.69 -29.98 -44.75
CA LYS A 245 -13.53 -30.68 -43.47
C LYS A 245 -12.42 -30.07 -42.61
N PHE A 246 -11.29 -29.72 -43.23
CA PHE A 246 -10.16 -29.12 -42.51
C PHE A 246 -10.42 -27.67 -42.12
N ARG A 247 -11.08 -26.86 -42.97
CA ARG A 247 -11.54 -25.51 -42.62
C ARG A 247 -12.45 -25.54 -41.39
N ASP A 248 -13.43 -26.45 -41.39
CA ASP A 248 -14.33 -26.67 -40.26
C ASP A 248 -13.56 -27.10 -38.99
N LEU A 249 -12.59 -28.00 -39.14
CA LEU A 249 -11.79 -28.52 -38.02
C LEU A 249 -10.94 -27.41 -37.38
N TYR A 250 -10.22 -26.62 -38.18
CA TYR A 250 -9.40 -25.52 -37.66
C TYR A 250 -10.25 -24.43 -37.02
N GLU A 251 -11.41 -24.11 -37.59
CA GLU A 251 -12.32 -23.14 -37.00
C GLU A 251 -12.88 -23.61 -35.66
N ARG A 252 -13.29 -24.88 -35.55
CA ARG A 252 -13.74 -25.45 -34.28
C ARG A 252 -12.63 -25.44 -33.22
N CYS A 253 -11.40 -25.79 -33.62
CA CYS A 253 -10.23 -25.71 -32.74
C CYS A 253 -9.99 -24.27 -32.28
N TYR A 254 -10.01 -23.29 -33.18
CA TYR A 254 -9.88 -21.87 -32.84
C TYR A 254 -10.94 -21.42 -31.84
N GLN A 255 -12.23 -21.69 -32.10
CA GLN A 255 -13.32 -21.29 -31.22
C GLN A 255 -13.20 -21.92 -29.82
N MET A 256 -12.72 -23.17 -29.74
CA MET A 256 -12.42 -23.81 -28.46
C MET A 256 -11.29 -23.10 -27.72
N ARG A 257 -10.13 -22.92 -28.36
CA ARG A 257 -8.95 -22.28 -27.74
C ARG A 257 -9.22 -20.82 -27.37
N ARG A 258 -9.97 -20.09 -28.20
CA ARG A 258 -10.43 -18.72 -27.93
C ARG A 258 -11.28 -18.66 -26.64
N ARG A 259 -12.24 -19.58 -26.48
CA ARG A 259 -13.07 -19.66 -25.27
C ARG A 259 -12.25 -19.99 -24.04
N GLU A 260 -11.25 -20.86 -24.18
CA GLU A 260 -10.33 -21.20 -23.09
C GLU A 260 -9.47 -20.00 -22.65
N LEU A 261 -8.99 -19.18 -23.60
CA LEU A 261 -8.29 -17.93 -23.29
C LEU A 261 -9.21 -16.93 -22.56
N HIS A 262 -10.41 -16.68 -23.08
CA HIS A 262 -11.38 -15.80 -22.39
C HIS A 262 -11.68 -16.30 -20.98
N TRP A 263 -11.91 -17.60 -20.82
CA TRP A 263 -12.18 -18.22 -19.53
C TRP A 263 -11.01 -18.06 -18.56
N THR A 264 -9.78 -18.32 -19.02
CA THR A 264 -8.58 -18.19 -18.20
C THR A 264 -8.38 -16.76 -17.72
N ILE A 265 -8.51 -15.76 -18.62
CA ILE A 265 -8.36 -14.34 -18.30
C ILE A 265 -9.42 -13.90 -17.28
N GLU A 266 -10.66 -14.34 -17.42
CA GLU A 266 -11.74 -14.00 -16.49
C GLU A 266 -11.48 -14.55 -15.07
N LYS A 267 -10.79 -15.69 -14.95
CA LYS A 267 -10.47 -16.31 -13.65
C LYS A 267 -9.16 -15.81 -13.04
N LEU A 268 -8.45 -14.89 -13.69
CA LEU A 268 -7.22 -14.29 -13.14
C LEU A 268 -7.51 -13.48 -11.87
N PRO A 269 -6.63 -13.56 -10.86
CA PRO A 269 -6.62 -12.64 -9.73
C PRO A 269 -6.63 -11.19 -10.19
N ARG A 270 -7.28 -10.33 -9.40
CA ARG A 270 -7.37 -8.89 -9.71
C ARG A 270 -5.99 -8.25 -9.81
N TRP A 271 -5.02 -8.67 -8.99
CA TRP A 271 -3.67 -8.09 -8.99
C TRP A 271 -2.91 -8.36 -10.31
N ILE A 272 -3.06 -9.55 -10.90
CA ILE A 272 -2.47 -9.87 -12.22
C ILE A 272 -3.10 -8.99 -13.30
N ARG A 273 -4.44 -8.88 -13.29
CA ARG A 273 -5.16 -8.03 -14.25
C ARG A 273 -4.79 -6.54 -14.11
N THR A 274 -4.50 -6.07 -12.90
CA THR A 274 -4.08 -4.67 -12.67
C THR A 274 -2.63 -4.43 -13.09
N GLN A 275 -1.72 -5.39 -12.90
CA GLN A 275 -0.33 -5.28 -13.39
C GLN A 275 -0.22 -5.43 -14.91
N GLY A 276 -1.20 -6.08 -15.52
CA GLY A 276 -1.16 -6.51 -16.91
C GLY A 276 -0.44 -7.85 -17.07
N PHE A 277 -0.67 -8.49 -18.20
CA PHE A 277 -0.09 -9.78 -18.55
C PHE A 277 0.28 -9.82 -20.03
N PHE A 278 1.19 -10.73 -20.38
CA PHE A 278 1.51 -11.05 -21.76
C PHE A 278 0.68 -12.24 -22.21
N ILE A 279 0.37 -12.29 -23.50
CA ILE A 279 -0.23 -13.47 -24.13
C ILE A 279 0.75 -14.02 -25.15
N GLY A 280 0.85 -15.34 -25.26
CA GLY A 280 1.74 -15.94 -26.25
C GLY A 280 1.28 -17.32 -26.63
N GLY A 281 1.67 -17.77 -27.81
CA GLY A 281 1.33 -19.10 -28.25
C GLY A 281 2.28 -19.66 -29.29
N THR A 282 2.17 -20.96 -29.53
CA THR A 282 2.94 -21.67 -30.56
C THR A 282 2.01 -22.46 -31.49
N SER A 283 2.23 -22.38 -32.80
CA SER A 283 1.46 -23.13 -33.83
C SER A 283 -0.06 -22.87 -33.69
N GLU A 284 -0.88 -23.88 -33.39
CA GLU A 284 -2.31 -23.72 -33.07
C GLU A 284 -2.59 -22.64 -32.01
N GLY A 285 -1.79 -22.61 -30.95
CA GLY A 285 -1.91 -21.60 -29.90
C GLY A 285 -1.51 -20.21 -30.40
N ALA A 286 -0.56 -20.13 -31.33
CA ALA A 286 -0.13 -18.87 -31.96
C ALA A 286 -1.22 -18.32 -32.90
N MET A 287 -1.86 -19.19 -33.70
CA MET A 287 -3.04 -18.84 -34.51
C MET A 287 -4.20 -18.36 -33.63
N THR A 288 -4.40 -18.99 -32.47
CA THR A 288 -5.40 -18.53 -31.51
C THR A 288 -5.06 -17.13 -30.98
N VAL A 289 -3.82 -16.90 -30.55
CA VAL A 289 -3.36 -15.61 -30.00
C VAL A 289 -3.34 -14.51 -31.07
N SER A 290 -3.04 -14.82 -32.33
CA SER A 290 -3.04 -13.85 -33.42
C SER A 290 -4.45 -13.34 -33.70
N ARG A 291 -5.44 -14.22 -33.78
CA ARG A 291 -6.86 -13.91 -34.06
C ARG A 291 -7.64 -13.43 -32.83
N PHE A 292 -7.05 -13.55 -31.64
CA PHE A 292 -7.75 -13.24 -30.39
C PHE A 292 -8.10 -11.75 -30.27
N ASP A 293 -9.38 -11.45 -30.08
CA ASP A 293 -9.84 -10.10 -29.75
C ASP A 293 -9.48 -9.75 -28.30
N ASP A 294 -8.27 -9.25 -28.12
CA ASP A 294 -7.80 -8.72 -26.84
C ASP A 294 -8.22 -7.27 -26.58
N GLY A 295 -8.87 -6.59 -27.53
CA GLY A 295 -9.37 -5.21 -27.38
C GLY A 295 -10.33 -5.08 -26.20
N ARG A 296 -11.11 -6.15 -25.93
CA ARG A 296 -11.99 -6.27 -24.75
C ARG A 296 -11.27 -6.10 -23.40
N TYR A 297 -9.96 -6.36 -23.34
CA TYR A 297 -9.18 -6.26 -22.10
C TYR A 297 -8.41 -4.94 -21.98
N GLY A 298 -8.49 -4.06 -22.98
CA GLY A 298 -7.86 -2.75 -22.99
C GLY A 298 -6.34 -2.84 -22.72
N HIS A 299 -5.84 -2.00 -21.83
CA HIS A 299 -4.42 -1.94 -21.48
C HIS A 299 -3.91 -3.11 -20.61
N GLN A 300 -4.72 -4.14 -20.35
CA GLN A 300 -4.28 -5.31 -19.56
C GLN A 300 -3.30 -6.20 -20.31
N VAL A 301 -3.32 -6.20 -21.65
CA VAL A 301 -2.38 -6.98 -22.47
C VAL A 301 -1.15 -6.13 -22.77
N LEU A 302 -0.02 -6.49 -22.18
CA LEU A 302 1.23 -5.71 -22.28
C LEU A 302 2.02 -5.97 -23.57
N GLY A 303 1.77 -7.12 -24.19
CA GLY A 303 2.40 -7.56 -25.43
C GLY A 303 1.94 -8.96 -25.80
N ARG A 304 2.04 -9.29 -27.08
CA ARG A 304 1.73 -10.63 -27.61
C ARG A 304 2.89 -11.21 -28.39
N PHE A 305 3.14 -12.51 -28.26
CA PHE A 305 4.10 -13.21 -29.12
C PHE A 305 3.48 -14.43 -29.82
N ILE A 306 3.80 -14.56 -31.11
CA ILE A 306 3.23 -15.52 -32.04
C ILE A 306 4.40 -16.34 -32.58
N ASN A 307 4.56 -17.54 -32.05
CA ASN A 307 5.66 -18.43 -32.38
C ASN A 307 5.22 -19.54 -33.35
N SER A 308 6.03 -19.83 -34.36
CA SER A 308 5.79 -20.89 -35.35
C SER A 308 4.42 -20.79 -36.03
N PHE A 309 4.04 -19.58 -36.46
CA PHE A 309 2.89 -19.30 -37.30
C PHE A 309 3.17 -18.03 -38.12
N SER A 310 2.92 -18.06 -39.43
CA SER A 310 3.34 -16.99 -40.33
C SER A 310 2.41 -15.78 -40.35
N ILE A 311 1.19 -15.87 -39.81
CA ILE A 311 0.19 -14.78 -39.84
C ILE A 311 -0.16 -14.39 -41.29
N GLU A 312 -0.35 -15.39 -42.13
CA GLU A 312 -0.75 -15.25 -43.53
C GLU A 312 -2.00 -16.08 -43.80
N TYR A 313 -2.74 -15.77 -44.87
CA TYR A 313 -3.87 -16.60 -45.27
C TYR A 313 -3.33 -17.88 -45.89
N CYS A 314 -3.51 -18.98 -45.17
CA CYS A 314 -3.02 -20.31 -45.53
C CYS A 314 -4.06 -21.37 -45.16
N TYR A 315 -3.70 -22.65 -45.35
CA TYR A 315 -4.56 -23.79 -45.03
C TYR A 315 -5.11 -23.79 -43.59
N PHE A 316 -4.43 -23.11 -42.67
CA PHE A 316 -4.70 -23.08 -41.23
C PHE A 316 -5.67 -21.96 -40.81
N THR A 317 -5.94 -21.03 -41.73
CA THR A 317 -6.88 -19.93 -41.59
C THR A 317 -8.05 -20.19 -42.54
N PRO A 318 -9.24 -20.54 -42.03
CA PRO A 318 -10.37 -20.93 -42.87
C PRO A 318 -10.83 -19.88 -43.87
N LYS A 319 -10.59 -18.59 -43.62
CA LYS A 319 -10.89 -17.47 -44.52
C LYS A 319 -9.76 -16.46 -44.52
N GLN A 320 -9.75 -15.56 -45.51
CA GLN A 320 -8.74 -14.50 -45.59
C GLN A 320 -8.79 -13.55 -44.39
N GLU A 321 -9.99 -13.25 -43.88
CA GLU A 321 -10.17 -12.47 -42.64
C GLU A 321 -9.55 -13.15 -41.41
N ASP A 322 -9.43 -14.49 -41.41
CA ASP A 322 -8.86 -15.25 -40.30
C ASP A 322 -7.34 -15.15 -40.21
N ALA A 323 -6.67 -14.65 -41.26
CA ALA A 323 -5.25 -14.34 -41.22
C ALA A 323 -4.96 -13.02 -40.50
N GLN A 324 -5.99 -12.21 -40.24
CA GLN A 324 -5.81 -10.90 -39.64
C GLN A 324 -5.49 -10.99 -38.13
N ILE A 325 -4.79 -9.97 -37.62
CA ILE A 325 -4.48 -9.87 -36.20
C ILE A 325 -5.69 -9.25 -35.52
N GLY A 326 -6.30 -10.01 -34.60
CA GLY A 326 -7.47 -9.59 -33.85
C GLY A 326 -7.14 -8.59 -32.74
N GLY A 327 -8.15 -7.83 -32.33
CA GLY A 327 -8.11 -6.97 -31.15
C GLY A 327 -7.34 -5.67 -31.33
N ASN A 328 -6.55 -5.28 -30.32
CA ASN A 328 -5.89 -3.98 -30.27
C ASN A 328 -4.56 -3.96 -31.04
N LYS A 329 -4.52 -3.16 -32.12
CA LYS A 329 -3.36 -2.98 -33.01
C LYS A 329 -2.16 -2.25 -32.37
N ASP A 330 -2.36 -1.60 -31.23
CA ASP A 330 -1.29 -0.93 -30.47
C ASP A 330 -0.52 -1.89 -29.54
N VAL A 331 -1.00 -3.13 -29.35
CA VAL A 331 -0.32 -4.11 -28.51
C VAL A 331 0.97 -4.56 -29.20
N PRO A 332 2.15 -4.41 -28.56
CA PRO A 332 3.41 -4.81 -29.17
C PRO A 332 3.39 -6.29 -29.54
N THR A 333 3.64 -6.57 -30.82
CA THR A 333 3.49 -7.91 -31.39
C THR A 333 4.84 -8.47 -31.86
N LEU A 334 5.22 -9.63 -31.35
CA LEU A 334 6.43 -10.35 -31.71
C LEU A 334 6.08 -11.60 -32.52
N ASN A 335 6.54 -11.72 -33.76
CA ASN A 335 6.41 -12.93 -34.56
C ASN A 335 7.75 -13.65 -34.68
N ILE A 336 7.77 -14.95 -34.42
CA ILE A 336 8.97 -15.79 -34.40
C ILE A 336 8.68 -16.99 -35.30
N ILE A 337 9.44 -17.17 -36.37
CA ILE A 337 9.24 -18.28 -37.30
C ILE A 337 10.55 -18.68 -37.99
N GLY A 338 10.69 -19.97 -38.29
CA GLY A 338 11.85 -20.52 -38.99
C GLY A 338 11.69 -20.48 -40.51
N THR A 339 12.78 -20.27 -41.24
CA THR A 339 12.77 -20.27 -42.73
C THR A 339 12.50 -21.64 -43.34
N LYS A 340 12.62 -22.71 -42.56
CA LYS A 340 12.34 -24.10 -42.94
C LYS A 340 11.20 -24.68 -42.10
N ASP A 341 10.26 -23.85 -41.65
CA ASP A 341 9.04 -24.31 -40.96
C ASP A 341 8.21 -25.20 -41.89
N GLU A 342 8.05 -26.46 -41.49
CA GLU A 342 7.41 -27.51 -42.29
C GLU A 342 5.89 -27.30 -42.50
N TYR A 343 5.27 -26.40 -41.73
CA TYR A 343 3.83 -26.15 -41.76
C TYR A 343 3.50 -24.80 -42.39
N PHE A 344 4.20 -23.73 -41.99
CA PHE A 344 3.84 -22.34 -42.30
C PHE A 344 4.92 -21.59 -43.08
N GLY A 345 6.04 -22.23 -43.44
CA GLY A 345 7.08 -21.60 -44.24
C GLY A 345 6.62 -21.22 -45.65
N GLY A 346 7.27 -20.25 -46.28
CA GLY A 346 6.93 -19.83 -47.66
C GLY A 346 7.34 -20.82 -48.77
N ALA A 347 8.09 -21.87 -48.44
CA ALA A 347 8.54 -22.91 -49.36
C ALA A 347 8.60 -24.28 -48.68
N ASP A 348 8.33 -25.35 -49.44
CA ASP A 348 8.39 -26.75 -49.00
C ASP A 348 7.59 -27.06 -47.71
N SER A 349 6.54 -26.29 -47.43
CA SER A 349 5.68 -26.42 -46.25
C SER A 349 4.28 -26.88 -46.61
N VAL A 350 3.49 -27.34 -45.63
CA VAL A 350 2.07 -27.65 -45.84
C VAL A 350 1.32 -26.44 -46.43
N ALA A 351 1.59 -25.22 -45.95
CA ALA A 351 0.98 -24.02 -46.49
C ALA A 351 1.34 -23.77 -47.96
N ALA A 352 2.63 -23.90 -48.32
CA ALA A 352 3.08 -23.72 -49.70
C ALA A 352 2.54 -24.81 -50.63
N LEU A 353 2.50 -26.06 -50.18
CA LEU A 353 1.98 -27.19 -50.97
C LEU A 353 0.47 -27.09 -51.22
N VAL A 354 -0.30 -26.71 -50.19
CA VAL A 354 -1.75 -26.50 -50.33
C VAL A 354 -2.03 -25.28 -51.20
N GLN A 355 -1.23 -24.22 -51.09
CA GLN A 355 -1.37 -23.01 -51.90
C GLN A 355 -1.02 -23.24 -53.38
N ALA A 356 -0.09 -24.14 -53.69
CA ALA A 356 0.36 -24.44 -55.05
C ALA A 356 -0.65 -25.24 -55.89
N ASP A 357 -1.58 -25.97 -55.26
CA ASP A 357 -2.64 -26.72 -55.96
C ASP A 357 -3.73 -25.75 -56.44
N LYS A 358 -3.85 -25.56 -57.76
CA LYS A 358 -4.79 -24.61 -58.37
C LYS A 358 -6.24 -25.09 -58.41
N GLU A 359 -6.49 -26.39 -58.22
CA GLU A 359 -7.84 -26.96 -58.34
C GLU A 359 -8.50 -27.12 -56.98
N ARG A 360 -7.75 -27.57 -55.97
CA ARG A 360 -8.27 -27.93 -54.63
C ARG A 360 -7.66 -27.09 -53.51
N GLY A 361 -6.60 -26.35 -53.80
CA GLY A 361 -5.85 -25.55 -52.84
C GLY A 361 -6.48 -24.21 -52.47
N PHE A 362 -5.96 -23.62 -51.40
CA PHE A 362 -6.34 -22.27 -50.96
C PHE A 362 -5.25 -21.63 -50.10
N GLY A 363 -5.23 -20.30 -50.07
CA GLY A 363 -4.24 -19.49 -49.38
C GLY A 363 -3.89 -18.25 -50.20
N ASP A 364 -2.99 -17.42 -49.69
CA ASP A 364 -2.48 -16.25 -50.39
C ASP A 364 -1.73 -16.65 -51.66
N VAL A 365 -1.79 -15.80 -52.68
CA VAL A 365 -1.14 -16.06 -53.99
C VAL A 365 0.39 -16.19 -53.84
N LYS A 366 0.96 -15.54 -52.81
CA LYS A 366 2.37 -15.58 -52.46
C LYS A 366 2.50 -15.62 -50.95
N LEU A 367 3.17 -16.65 -50.43
CA LEU A 367 3.52 -16.79 -49.02
C LEU A 367 4.98 -16.35 -48.83
N ASP A 368 5.20 -15.37 -47.97
CA ASP A 368 6.53 -14.97 -47.52
C ASP A 368 7.02 -15.86 -46.36
N GLY A 369 6.09 -16.51 -45.64
CA GLY A 369 6.40 -17.37 -44.50
C GLY A 369 6.66 -16.60 -43.21
N HIS A 370 6.19 -15.34 -43.12
CA HIS A 370 6.32 -14.49 -41.93
C HIS A 370 5.28 -13.37 -41.91
N GLY A 371 5.02 -12.81 -40.72
CA GLY A 371 3.90 -11.85 -40.56
C GLY A 371 4.19 -10.40 -40.92
N PHE A 372 5.36 -10.05 -41.46
CA PHE A 372 5.78 -8.64 -41.59
C PHE A 372 4.85 -7.81 -42.48
N ASP A 373 4.48 -8.33 -43.65
CA ASP A 373 3.62 -7.62 -44.60
C ASP A 373 2.18 -7.52 -44.04
N MET A 374 1.67 -8.58 -43.40
CA MET A 374 0.39 -8.54 -42.69
C MET A 374 0.34 -7.50 -41.56
N MET A 375 1.41 -7.39 -40.75
CA MET A 375 1.50 -6.35 -39.71
C MET A 375 1.55 -4.95 -40.31
N MET A 376 2.15 -4.81 -41.48
CA MET A 376 2.24 -3.55 -42.21
C MET A 376 0.86 -3.13 -42.75
N GLU A 377 0.18 -4.04 -43.46
CA GLU A 377 -1.13 -3.83 -44.07
C GLU A 377 -2.21 -3.48 -43.04
N GLN A 378 -2.16 -4.08 -41.85
CA GLN A 378 -3.12 -3.79 -40.78
C GLN A 378 -2.81 -2.56 -39.95
N GLU A 379 -1.75 -1.82 -40.27
CA GLU A 379 -1.36 -0.60 -39.56
C GLU A 379 -0.98 -0.83 -38.09
N LEU A 380 -0.30 -1.93 -37.76
CA LEU A 380 0.11 -2.19 -36.37
C LEU A 380 1.07 -1.11 -35.85
N GLY A 381 0.84 -0.68 -34.61
CA GLY A 381 1.60 0.41 -33.98
C GLY A 381 3.05 0.02 -33.68
N THR A 382 3.30 -1.20 -33.18
CA THR A 382 4.63 -1.71 -32.85
C THR A 382 4.76 -3.22 -33.04
N GLY A 383 5.84 -3.66 -33.69
CA GLY A 383 6.07 -5.09 -33.90
C GLY A 383 7.48 -5.45 -34.35
N LEU A 384 7.85 -6.70 -34.11
CA LEU A 384 9.11 -7.31 -34.53
C LEU A 384 8.82 -8.68 -35.14
N VAL A 385 9.44 -8.96 -36.29
CA VAL A 385 9.43 -10.28 -36.92
C VAL A 385 10.84 -10.84 -36.91
N CYS A 386 11.03 -11.99 -36.27
CA CYS A 386 12.29 -12.72 -36.22
C CYS A 386 12.20 -13.93 -37.16
N TYR A 387 12.89 -13.84 -38.29
CA TYR A 387 12.94 -14.90 -39.29
C TYR A 387 14.24 -15.70 -39.14
N MET A 388 14.14 -16.90 -38.59
CA MET A 388 15.29 -17.70 -38.15
C MET A 388 15.76 -18.63 -39.27
N GLU A 389 16.94 -18.36 -39.80
CA GLU A 389 17.54 -19.10 -40.90
C GLU A 389 17.78 -20.56 -40.52
N GLY A 390 17.32 -21.50 -41.35
CA GLY A 390 17.43 -22.93 -41.09
C GLY A 390 16.57 -23.44 -39.92
N GLY A 391 15.87 -22.54 -39.22
CA GLY A 391 14.92 -22.89 -38.16
C GLY A 391 13.74 -23.68 -38.73
N LYS A 392 13.36 -24.75 -38.02
CA LYS A 392 12.19 -25.58 -38.29
C LYS A 392 10.98 -25.10 -37.49
N HIS A 393 9.88 -25.85 -37.50
CA HIS A 393 8.69 -25.55 -36.71
C HIS A 393 8.97 -25.39 -35.20
N GLY A 394 9.89 -26.18 -34.66
CA GLY A 394 10.46 -25.97 -33.32
C GLY A 394 11.79 -25.24 -33.42
N PRO A 395 11.88 -23.95 -33.03
CA PRO A 395 13.11 -23.19 -33.17
C PRO A 395 14.12 -23.41 -32.04
N CYS A 396 13.75 -24.01 -30.89
CA CYS A 396 14.68 -24.17 -29.77
C CYS A 396 15.94 -24.98 -30.15
N PRO A 397 15.86 -26.12 -30.87
CA PRO A 397 17.06 -26.88 -31.25
C PRO A 397 18.10 -26.09 -32.04
N SER A 398 17.71 -25.05 -32.78
CA SER A 398 18.60 -24.26 -33.62
C SER A 398 18.90 -22.86 -33.06
N HIS A 399 18.00 -22.29 -32.25
CA HIS A 399 18.03 -20.88 -31.84
C HIS A 399 17.73 -20.66 -30.33
N ASP A 400 17.89 -21.67 -29.46
CA ASP A 400 17.60 -21.61 -28.02
C ASP A 400 18.17 -20.34 -27.32
N ASN A 401 19.46 -20.07 -27.51
CA ASN A 401 20.16 -18.95 -26.86
C ASN A 401 19.64 -17.59 -27.35
N PHE A 402 19.28 -17.49 -28.64
CA PHE A 402 18.63 -16.31 -29.20
C PHE A 402 17.26 -16.06 -28.58
N LEU A 403 16.42 -17.09 -28.50
CA LEU A 403 15.06 -16.99 -27.94
C LEU A 403 15.08 -16.52 -26.49
N ARG A 404 16.05 -17.01 -25.69
CA ARG A 404 16.24 -16.56 -24.30
C ARG A 404 16.47 -15.05 -24.24
N ARG A 405 17.33 -14.52 -25.09
CA ARG A 405 17.67 -13.10 -25.08
C ARG A 405 16.57 -12.23 -25.68
N LEU A 406 15.90 -12.75 -26.71
CA LEU A 406 14.71 -12.15 -27.31
C LEU A 406 13.58 -12.00 -26.29
N PHE A 407 13.20 -13.07 -25.60
CA PHE A 407 12.14 -13.02 -24.59
C PHE A 407 12.49 -12.10 -23.43
N GLN A 408 13.74 -12.12 -22.95
CA GLN A 408 14.19 -11.19 -21.93
C GLN A 408 14.04 -9.73 -22.37
N THR A 409 14.38 -9.42 -23.62
CA THR A 409 14.23 -8.07 -24.19
C THR A 409 12.75 -7.71 -24.33
N PHE A 410 11.94 -8.62 -24.88
CA PHE A 410 10.51 -8.40 -25.09
C PHE A 410 9.73 -8.15 -23.80
N PHE A 411 9.95 -8.96 -22.76
CA PHE A 411 9.25 -8.78 -21.48
C PHE A 411 9.73 -7.55 -20.69
N THR A 412 10.93 -7.03 -20.98
CA THR A 412 11.46 -5.83 -20.33
C THR A 412 11.07 -4.55 -21.09
N ARG A 413 11.08 -4.58 -22.42
CA ARG A 413 10.90 -3.41 -23.29
C ARG A 413 9.99 -3.72 -24.50
N PRO A 414 8.72 -4.13 -24.28
CA PRO A 414 7.86 -4.60 -25.37
C PRO A 414 7.62 -3.53 -26.44
N ARG A 415 7.46 -2.25 -26.05
CA ARG A 415 7.23 -1.14 -26.99
C ARG A 415 8.47 -0.73 -27.80
N ASP A 416 9.66 -1.11 -27.36
CA ASP A 416 10.91 -0.85 -28.07
C ASP A 416 11.40 -2.09 -28.83
N ILE A 417 10.60 -3.16 -28.91
CA ILE A 417 11.06 -4.43 -29.50
C ILE A 417 11.43 -4.29 -30.99
N TRP A 418 10.79 -3.36 -31.71
CA TRP A 418 11.10 -3.07 -33.11
C TRP A 418 12.56 -2.60 -33.32
N ARG A 419 13.18 -1.97 -32.33
CA ARG A 419 14.57 -1.48 -32.41
C ARG A 419 15.57 -2.44 -31.75
N ILE A 420 15.27 -3.74 -31.77
CA ILE A 420 16.11 -4.78 -31.13
C ILE A 420 17.58 -4.71 -31.57
N ALA A 421 17.84 -4.38 -32.84
CA ALA A 421 19.19 -4.21 -33.36
C ALA A 421 19.98 -3.13 -32.60
N ASP A 422 19.37 -1.97 -32.38
CA ASP A 422 19.98 -0.89 -31.59
C ASP A 422 20.19 -1.29 -30.13
N ILE A 423 19.23 -2.02 -29.56
CA ILE A 423 19.28 -2.44 -28.16
C ILE A 423 20.47 -3.39 -27.94
N TRP A 424 20.75 -4.25 -28.92
CA TRP A 424 21.79 -5.28 -28.85
C TRP A 424 23.12 -4.84 -29.47
N ALA A 425 23.19 -3.67 -30.12
CA ALA A 425 24.38 -3.16 -30.79
C ALA A 425 25.61 -3.02 -29.87
N ASN A 426 25.39 -2.80 -28.58
CA ASN A 426 26.44 -2.58 -27.58
C ASN A 426 26.76 -3.82 -26.73
N ASP A 427 26.08 -4.96 -26.95
CA ASP A 427 26.33 -6.21 -26.22
C ASP A 427 27.15 -7.14 -27.11
N GLU A 428 28.46 -7.28 -26.80
CA GLU A 428 29.42 -8.11 -27.55
C GLU A 428 28.92 -9.55 -27.75
N ARG A 429 28.09 -10.08 -26.84
CA ARG A 429 27.55 -11.45 -26.93
C ARG A 429 26.45 -11.61 -27.96
N THR A 430 25.72 -10.55 -28.26
CA THR A 430 24.60 -10.55 -29.22
C THR A 430 24.96 -9.86 -30.53
N MET A 431 26.14 -9.26 -30.60
CA MET A 431 26.66 -8.61 -31.79
C MET A 431 26.72 -9.61 -32.95
N GLY A 432 26.04 -9.31 -34.05
CA GLY A 432 25.99 -10.18 -35.24
C GLY A 432 24.94 -11.29 -35.21
N TRP A 433 24.14 -11.41 -34.14
CA TRP A 433 23.03 -12.40 -34.09
C TRP A 433 21.81 -12.01 -34.92
N LEU A 434 21.80 -10.83 -35.51
CA LEU A 434 20.67 -10.31 -36.26
C LEU A 434 21.14 -9.47 -37.44
N GLU A 435 20.38 -9.58 -38.52
CA GLU A 435 20.52 -8.75 -39.71
C GLU A 435 19.15 -8.09 -39.99
N VAL A 436 19.10 -6.76 -39.99
CA VAL A 436 17.85 -6.03 -40.28
C VAL A 436 17.57 -6.08 -41.78
N LYS A 437 16.47 -6.73 -42.18
CA LYS A 437 16.07 -6.85 -43.59
C LYS A 437 15.11 -5.77 -44.05
N LYS A 438 14.10 -5.47 -43.22
CA LYS A 438 13.12 -4.40 -43.48
C LYS A 438 12.87 -3.64 -42.17
N GLN A 439 12.70 -2.32 -42.24
CA GLN A 439 12.34 -1.50 -41.09
C GLN A 439 11.45 -0.34 -41.52
N ARG A 440 10.39 -0.10 -40.74
CA ARG A 440 9.47 1.04 -40.91
C ARG A 440 9.39 1.81 -39.59
N THR A 441 9.53 3.14 -39.67
CA THR A 441 9.55 4.04 -38.51
C THR A 441 8.55 5.20 -38.61
N ARG A 442 8.07 5.51 -39.82
CA ARG A 442 7.06 6.56 -40.05
C ARG A 442 5.66 5.95 -40.00
N GLY A 443 4.85 6.41 -39.05
CA GLY A 443 3.48 5.95 -38.81
C GLY A 443 3.39 4.62 -38.04
N GLN A 444 4.24 3.65 -38.40
CA GLN A 444 4.33 2.33 -37.75
C GLN A 444 5.78 2.06 -37.33
N LYS A 445 5.96 1.37 -36.19
CA LYS A 445 7.27 0.95 -35.68
C LYS A 445 7.44 -0.56 -35.85
N LEU A 446 7.83 -0.98 -37.05
CA LEU A 446 7.93 -2.40 -37.43
C LEU A 446 9.34 -2.74 -37.91
N THR A 447 9.84 -3.92 -37.58
CA THR A 447 11.14 -4.40 -38.07
C THR A 447 11.11 -5.89 -38.35
N LEU A 448 11.71 -6.30 -39.48
CA LEU A 448 11.99 -7.68 -39.85
C LEU A 448 13.49 -7.90 -39.70
N VAL A 449 13.86 -8.87 -38.87
CA VAL A 449 15.25 -9.32 -38.70
C VAL A 449 15.40 -10.74 -39.20
N GLN A 450 16.48 -11.01 -39.92
CA GLN A 450 16.96 -12.35 -40.18
C GLN A 450 17.94 -12.74 -39.07
N VAL A 451 17.83 -13.96 -38.57
CA VAL A 451 18.65 -14.50 -37.49
C VAL A 451 19.40 -15.71 -38.04
N PRO A 452 20.74 -15.71 -38.07
CA PRO A 452 21.52 -16.85 -38.53
C PRO A 452 21.40 -18.03 -37.54
N VAL A 453 21.68 -19.24 -38.04
CA VAL A 453 21.75 -20.45 -37.20
C VAL A 453 22.79 -20.23 -36.10
N MET A 454 22.43 -20.55 -34.86
CA MET A 454 23.34 -20.39 -33.73
C MET A 454 24.33 -21.55 -33.65
N ASP A 455 25.62 -21.23 -33.70
CA ASP A 455 26.68 -22.19 -33.42
C ASP A 455 26.52 -22.73 -32.00
N HIS A 456 26.51 -24.05 -31.87
CA HIS A 456 26.38 -24.74 -30.58
C HIS A 456 25.15 -24.32 -29.76
N SER A 457 23.98 -24.18 -30.40
CA SER A 457 22.68 -23.86 -29.77
C SER A 457 22.36 -24.65 -28.49
N LYS A 458 22.89 -25.86 -28.34
CA LYS A 458 22.70 -26.72 -27.16
C LYS A 458 23.57 -26.35 -25.96
N LEU A 459 24.67 -25.65 -26.16
CA LEU A 459 25.53 -25.15 -25.08
C LEU A 459 24.89 -23.95 -24.37
N THR A 460 25.26 -23.77 -23.11
CA THR A 460 24.93 -22.58 -22.31
C THR A 460 25.74 -21.37 -22.78
N LEU A 461 25.26 -20.16 -22.45
CA LEU A 461 26.01 -18.93 -22.74
C LEU A 461 27.39 -18.90 -22.06
N GLU A 462 27.50 -19.48 -20.86
CA GLU A 462 28.75 -19.53 -20.11
C GLU A 462 29.76 -20.51 -20.73
N GLU A 463 29.30 -21.65 -21.23
CA GLU A 463 30.13 -22.59 -21.99
C GLU A 463 30.59 -21.99 -23.32
N LEU A 464 29.73 -21.22 -23.98
CA LEU A 464 30.06 -20.52 -25.22
C LEU A 464 31.17 -19.47 -24.98
N ASP A 465 31.07 -18.70 -23.88
CA ASP A 465 32.10 -17.73 -23.48
C ASP A 465 33.45 -18.40 -23.20
N LYS A 466 33.45 -19.57 -22.53
CA LYS A 466 34.67 -20.37 -22.30
C LYS A 466 35.29 -20.88 -23.60
N LEU A 467 34.46 -21.33 -24.56
CA LEU A 467 34.90 -21.74 -25.89
C LEU A 467 35.49 -20.58 -26.69
N HIS A 468 34.87 -19.39 -26.64
CA HIS A 468 35.36 -18.20 -27.32
C HIS A 468 36.67 -17.71 -26.71
N SER A 469 36.79 -17.69 -25.38
CA SER A 469 38.03 -17.32 -24.67
C SER A 469 39.17 -18.29 -24.97
N ALA A 470 38.89 -19.59 -25.08
CA ALA A 470 39.87 -20.60 -25.46
C ALA A 470 40.34 -20.47 -26.93
N LYS A 471 39.44 -20.12 -27.86
CA LYS A 471 39.79 -19.79 -29.27
C LYS A 471 40.67 -18.54 -29.36
N TRP A 472 40.39 -17.51 -28.56
CA TRP A 472 41.18 -16.27 -28.51
C TRP A 472 42.61 -16.49 -27.98
N LEU A 473 42.79 -17.36 -26.98
CA LEU A 473 44.11 -17.78 -26.49
C LEU A 473 44.90 -18.58 -27.53
N GLY A 474 44.23 -19.39 -28.37
CA GLY A 474 44.85 -20.10 -29.50
C GLY A 474 45.30 -19.18 -30.64
N CYS A 475 44.58 -18.08 -30.91
CA CYS A 475 44.98 -17.08 -31.91
C CYS A 475 46.13 -16.17 -31.43
N TRP A 476 46.30 -15.99 -30.12
CA TRP A 476 47.40 -15.21 -29.54
C TRP A 476 48.78 -15.84 -29.76
N SER A 477 48.90 -17.18 -29.87
CA SER A 477 50.19 -17.80 -30.17
C SER A 477 50.68 -17.54 -31.61
N SER A 478 49.77 -17.22 -32.53
CA SER A 478 50.09 -16.92 -33.93
C SER A 478 50.32 -15.42 -34.22
N ALA A 479 49.80 -14.51 -33.39
CA ALA A 479 49.85 -13.07 -33.64
C ALA A 479 50.99 -12.34 -32.90
N LEU A 480 51.62 -12.95 -31.90
CA LEU A 480 52.63 -12.30 -31.05
C LEU A 480 54.03 -12.15 -31.67
N LEU A 481 54.24 -12.57 -32.92
CA LEU A 481 55.51 -12.43 -33.64
C LEU A 481 55.60 -11.16 -34.51
N ASN A 482 54.50 -10.41 -34.69
CA ASN A 482 54.46 -9.24 -35.57
C ASN A 482 53.72 -8.06 -34.93
N SER A 483 54.41 -7.28 -34.09
CA SER A 483 54.35 -5.80 -34.05
C SER A 483 54.72 -5.24 -32.68
N VAL A 484 56.01 -5.25 -32.39
CA VAL A 484 56.62 -4.22 -31.54
C VAL A 484 57.10 -3.13 -32.48
N GLN A 485 56.33 -2.06 -32.68
CA GLN A 485 56.87 -0.72 -32.98
C GLN A 485 55.79 0.37 -33.15
N ARG A 486 55.94 1.43 -32.33
CA ARG A 486 55.60 2.86 -32.53
C ARG A 486 54.41 3.48 -31.74
N SER A 487 54.77 3.95 -30.54
CA SER A 487 54.84 5.37 -30.07
C SER A 487 53.59 6.29 -29.98
N CYS A 488 53.17 6.60 -28.72
CA CYS A 488 52.91 7.88 -27.98
C CYS A 488 52.41 9.18 -28.70
N PRO A 489 51.86 10.25 -28.04
CA PRO A 489 51.90 10.66 -26.60
C PRO A 489 50.67 11.40 -25.96
N SER A 490 50.85 11.73 -24.66
CA SER A 490 50.21 12.62 -23.63
C SER A 490 49.52 13.95 -24.06
N ALA A 491 48.69 14.71 -23.29
CA ALA A 491 48.64 15.02 -21.84
C ALA A 491 47.38 15.85 -21.41
N TYR A 492 47.13 15.89 -20.07
CA TYR A 492 46.27 16.81 -19.24
C TYR A 492 44.74 16.82 -19.47
N GLY A 493 43.83 16.75 -18.49
CA GLY A 493 43.87 16.74 -17.03
C GLY A 493 42.61 17.45 -16.49
N ASN A 494 41.66 16.74 -15.85
CA ASN A 494 40.96 17.20 -14.63
C ASN A 494 39.86 16.24 -14.15
N SER A 495 39.81 16.20 -12.83
CA SER A 495 39.10 15.31 -11.90
C SER A 495 37.58 15.45 -11.86
N SER A 496 36.88 14.31 -11.85
CA SER A 496 35.53 14.18 -11.28
C SER A 496 35.47 12.92 -10.40
N ILE A 497 34.87 13.07 -9.22
CA ILE A 497 34.86 12.13 -8.10
C ILE A 497 33.91 10.97 -8.40
N ASN A 498 34.44 9.75 -8.53
CA ASN A 498 33.69 8.50 -8.70
C ASN A 498 33.34 7.87 -7.34
N THR A 499 32.13 7.34 -7.19
CA THR A 499 31.71 6.51 -6.04
C THR A 499 32.12 5.05 -6.31
N ALA A 500 33.16 4.57 -5.61
CA ALA A 500 33.58 3.16 -5.65
C ALA A 500 32.73 2.30 -4.68
N ARG A 501 32.43 1.06 -5.06
CA ARG A 501 31.77 0.06 -4.19
C ARG A 501 32.79 -0.95 -3.72
N CYS A 502 33.15 -0.92 -2.42
CA CYS A 502 34.02 -1.93 -1.83
C CYS A 502 33.23 -3.13 -1.28
N PHE A 503 33.72 -4.33 -1.59
CA PHE A 503 33.27 -5.59 -1.00
C PHE A 503 34.41 -6.17 -0.17
N VAL A 504 34.12 -6.60 1.05
CA VAL A 504 35.08 -7.28 1.93
C VAL A 504 34.58 -8.70 2.20
N LYS A 505 35.47 -9.68 2.02
CA LYS A 505 35.22 -11.10 2.30
C LYS A 505 35.88 -11.48 3.61
N LEU A 506 35.08 -11.89 4.59
CA LEU A 506 35.54 -12.32 5.92
C LEU A 506 35.52 -13.85 6.00
N LYS A 507 36.55 -14.43 6.60
CA LYS A 507 36.66 -15.89 6.81
C LYS A 507 36.83 -16.18 8.31
N PHE A 508 35.93 -17.01 8.85
CA PHE A 508 35.99 -17.47 10.24
C PHE A 508 36.81 -18.76 10.32
N LYS A 509 37.53 -19.00 11.44
CA LYS A 509 38.40 -20.18 11.62
C LYS A 509 37.67 -21.53 11.50
N ASP A 510 36.35 -21.57 11.67
CA ASP A 510 35.48 -22.74 11.43
C ASP A 510 35.17 -23.00 9.93
N GLY A 511 35.83 -22.28 9.01
CA GLY A 511 35.78 -22.55 7.56
C GLY A 511 34.60 -21.93 6.81
N ARG A 512 33.74 -21.16 7.49
CA ARG A 512 32.64 -20.39 6.86
C ARG A 512 33.15 -19.03 6.37
N SER A 513 32.68 -18.60 5.19
CA SER A 513 32.99 -17.27 4.64
C SER A 513 31.71 -16.51 4.30
N SER A 514 31.71 -15.20 4.54
CA SER A 514 30.63 -14.29 4.16
C SER A 514 31.19 -13.08 3.42
N VAL A 515 30.44 -12.60 2.43
CA VAL A 515 30.78 -11.40 1.64
C VAL A 515 29.79 -10.31 2.01
N HIS A 516 30.28 -9.18 2.49
CA HIS A 516 29.45 -8.03 2.85
C HIS A 516 29.72 -6.84 1.93
N GLN A 517 28.63 -6.20 1.49
CA GLN A 517 28.67 -4.96 0.73
C GLN A 517 28.59 -3.78 1.71
N MET A 518 29.63 -2.94 1.75
CA MET A 518 29.55 -1.67 2.47
C MET A 518 28.87 -0.61 1.59
N THR A 519 27.71 -0.11 2.02
CA THR A 519 27.04 1.03 1.36
C THR A 519 27.66 2.35 1.79
N SER A 520 28.18 3.13 0.84
CA SER A 520 28.97 4.36 1.06
C SER A 520 28.21 5.50 1.77
N PHE A 521 28.84 6.09 2.79
CA PHE A 521 28.73 7.50 3.19
C PHE A 521 30.06 8.21 2.86
N GLY A 522 30.08 9.55 2.79
CA GLY A 522 31.14 10.38 2.19
C GLY A 522 32.58 10.18 2.72
N VAL A 523 33.54 10.67 1.93
CA VAL A 523 34.97 10.28 1.89
C VAL A 523 35.81 10.65 3.12
N ASP A 524 35.34 11.45 4.08
CA ASP A 524 36.17 11.87 5.23
C ASP A 524 36.14 10.92 6.45
N MET A 525 35.56 9.73 6.34
CA MET A 525 35.55 8.70 7.42
C MET A 525 36.32 7.42 7.05
N GLY A 526 37.10 7.43 5.96
CA GLY A 526 37.85 6.26 5.48
C GLY A 526 39.04 5.86 6.35
N GLU A 527 39.80 6.82 6.86
CA GLU A 527 40.98 6.53 7.70
C GLU A 527 40.58 6.05 9.11
N ALA A 528 39.56 6.65 9.72
CA ALA A 528 39.07 6.23 11.05
C ALA A 528 38.41 4.84 11.04
N ALA A 529 37.81 4.42 9.91
CA ALA A 529 37.23 3.09 9.76
C ALA A 529 38.29 2.00 9.56
N LEU A 530 39.45 2.35 8.99
CA LEU A 530 40.58 1.42 8.84
C LEU A 530 41.26 1.14 10.20
N ASP A 531 41.48 2.19 11.00
CA ASP A 531 42.03 2.05 12.36
C ASP A 531 41.11 1.25 13.30
N LEU A 532 39.79 1.42 13.14
CA LEU A 532 38.80 0.66 13.91
C LEU A 532 38.72 -0.82 13.47
N LEU A 533 38.97 -1.11 12.19
CA LEU A 533 38.96 -2.48 11.67
C LEU A 533 40.25 -3.24 12.00
N GLN A 534 41.39 -2.55 12.07
CA GLN A 534 42.64 -3.14 12.56
C GLN A 534 42.64 -3.38 14.08
N SER A 535 41.97 -2.54 14.88
CA SER A 535 41.86 -2.79 16.33
C SER A 535 40.94 -3.96 16.70
N LEU A 536 40.01 -4.33 15.81
CA LEU A 536 39.09 -5.47 16.01
C LEU A 536 39.71 -6.83 15.61
N GLU A 537 40.88 -6.85 14.97
CA GLU A 537 41.56 -8.07 14.52
C GLU A 537 42.12 -8.88 15.72
N GLU A 538 42.58 -8.19 16.77
CA GLU A 538 43.14 -8.83 17.98
C GLU A 538 42.05 -9.44 18.90
N ASP A 539 40.86 -8.85 18.97
CA ASP A 539 39.80 -9.28 19.89
C ASP A 539 38.86 -10.36 19.33
N LEU A 540 38.77 -10.53 18.00
CA LEU A 540 37.75 -11.39 17.35
C LEU A 540 38.28 -12.55 16.49
N GLN A 541 39.60 -12.70 16.31
CA GLN A 541 40.21 -13.84 15.57
C GLN A 541 39.66 -14.03 14.13
N ILE A 542 39.55 -12.96 13.33
CA ILE A 542 39.05 -12.98 11.93
C ILE A 542 40.19 -12.56 10.97
N GLU A 543 40.27 -13.17 9.79
CA GLU A 543 41.29 -12.88 8.75
C GLU A 543 40.64 -12.24 7.49
N ILE A 544 41.19 -11.13 6.98
CA ILE A 544 40.71 -10.41 5.78
C ILE A 544 41.48 -10.87 4.55
N ILE A 545 40.78 -11.31 3.49
CA ILE A 545 41.44 -12.05 2.39
C ILE A 545 41.53 -11.30 1.05
N GLU A 546 40.56 -10.46 0.63
CA GLU A 546 40.62 -9.82 -0.72
C GLU A 546 39.64 -8.63 -0.89
N GLN A 547 40.01 -7.64 -1.72
CA GLN A 547 39.24 -6.43 -2.07
C GLN A 547 39.08 -6.31 -3.60
N PHE A 548 37.87 -6.03 -4.09
CA PHE A 548 37.57 -5.87 -5.53
C PHE A 548 37.01 -4.48 -5.85
N ASP A 549 37.45 -3.89 -6.96
CA ASP A 549 36.93 -2.64 -7.53
C ASP A 549 36.56 -2.83 -9.02
N ILE A 550 35.43 -2.30 -9.48
CA ILE A 550 34.93 -2.49 -10.85
C ILE A 550 34.96 -1.15 -11.60
N GLN A 551 35.89 -1.01 -12.55
CA GLN A 551 35.97 0.13 -13.47
C GLN A 551 35.13 -0.09 -14.75
N GLY A 552 34.48 0.97 -15.24
CA GLY A 552 33.88 1.04 -16.58
C GLY A 552 34.05 2.43 -17.20
N CYS A 553 34.56 2.49 -18.45
CA CYS A 553 34.74 3.68 -19.30
C CYS A 553 33.74 3.67 -20.49
N PRO A 554 33.72 4.63 -21.44
CA PRO A 554 33.07 5.95 -21.32
C PRO A 554 32.18 6.34 -22.55
N GLY A 555 31.29 7.33 -22.37
CA GLY A 555 30.99 8.32 -23.43
C GLY A 555 29.65 8.24 -24.20
N SER A 556 28.68 9.08 -23.79
CA SER A 556 28.03 10.08 -24.67
C SER A 556 27.27 11.08 -23.80
N SER A 557 27.56 12.37 -23.97
CA SER A 557 27.18 13.52 -23.15
C SER A 557 25.69 13.91 -23.21
N PRO A 558 25.21 14.71 -22.24
CA PRO A 558 23.84 15.21 -22.16
C PRO A 558 23.67 16.60 -22.80
N GLY A 559 22.61 16.79 -23.56
CA GLY A 559 22.08 18.12 -23.92
C GLY A 559 21.82 18.33 -25.40
N ASP A 560 20.58 18.03 -25.83
CA ASP A 560 19.76 18.86 -26.72
C ASP A 560 18.57 18.03 -27.22
N PHE A 561 17.38 18.24 -26.68
CA PHE A 561 16.13 18.07 -27.44
C PHE A 561 15.01 18.89 -26.77
N ILE A 562 14.91 20.14 -27.21
CA ILE A 562 13.69 20.93 -27.19
C ILE A 562 12.72 20.29 -28.21
N LEU A 563 11.56 19.81 -27.76
CA LEU A 563 10.41 19.50 -28.61
C LEU A 563 9.20 20.21 -27.99
N ARG A 564 8.96 21.48 -28.35
CA ARG A 564 8.00 21.91 -29.38
C ARG A 564 6.72 21.06 -29.40
N GLN A 565 5.67 21.63 -28.81
CA GLN A 565 4.27 21.31 -29.08
C GLN A 565 3.99 21.49 -30.59
N PRO A 566 3.24 20.59 -31.24
CA PRO A 566 2.50 20.93 -32.44
C PRO A 566 1.08 21.34 -32.05
N THR A 567 0.78 22.61 -32.31
CA THR A 567 -0.56 23.11 -32.64
C THR A 567 -1.01 22.51 -33.97
N SER A 568 -2.25 22.03 -34.06
CA SER A 568 -3.03 22.08 -35.32
C SER A 568 -4.52 22.05 -35.00
N THR A 569 -5.23 23.17 -35.10
CA THR A 569 -6.08 23.56 -36.24
C THR A 569 -7.06 22.49 -36.71
N ALA A 570 -8.34 22.77 -36.45
CA ALA A 570 -9.50 22.12 -37.02
C ALA A 570 -9.58 22.30 -38.53
N MET A 571 -9.93 21.24 -39.27
CA MET A 571 -10.74 21.31 -40.49
C MET A 571 -11.58 20.03 -40.62
N SER A 572 -12.87 20.27 -40.88
CA SER A 572 -14.00 19.39 -41.20
C SER A 572 -13.79 18.54 -42.47
N VAL A 573 -14.47 17.39 -42.65
CA VAL A 573 -15.66 17.11 -43.52
C VAL A 573 -15.63 15.57 -43.86
N PRO A 574 -16.70 14.84 -44.26
CA PRO A 574 -18.04 14.59 -43.70
C PRO A 574 -18.32 13.08 -43.42
N ALA A 575 -19.44 12.78 -42.76
CA ALA A 575 -19.98 11.43 -42.59
C ALA A 575 -20.60 10.88 -43.89
N THR A 576 -20.40 9.58 -44.17
CA THR A 576 -21.22 8.80 -45.12
C THR A 576 -21.74 7.53 -44.44
N ALA A 577 -22.93 7.14 -44.88
CA ALA A 577 -23.88 6.29 -44.19
C ALA A 577 -23.56 4.80 -44.30
N ASP A 578 -23.40 4.13 -43.16
CA ASP A 578 -23.54 2.67 -43.01
C ASP A 578 -23.90 2.25 -41.57
N GLN A 579 -24.44 3.16 -40.77
CA GLN A 579 -24.78 2.92 -39.35
C GLN A 579 -26.26 2.56 -39.07
N GLU A 580 -27.03 2.20 -40.09
CA GLU A 580 -28.48 1.95 -39.93
C GLU A 580 -28.90 0.48 -39.79
N LEU A 581 -27.97 -0.49 -39.80
CA LEU A 581 -28.33 -1.90 -39.56
C LEU A 581 -27.95 -2.46 -38.17
N GLU A 582 -27.10 -1.79 -37.40
CA GLU A 582 -26.62 -2.27 -36.08
C GLU A 582 -27.52 -1.93 -34.89
N HIS A 583 -28.56 -1.10 -35.08
CA HIS A 583 -29.43 -0.68 -33.98
C HIS A 583 -30.67 -1.55 -33.73
N LYS A 584 -30.81 -2.71 -34.42
CA LYS A 584 -31.96 -3.61 -34.24
C LYS A 584 -31.68 -4.94 -33.53
N GLU A 585 -30.43 -5.36 -33.35
CA GLU A 585 -30.13 -6.61 -32.62
C GLU A 585 -29.68 -6.39 -31.16
N ILE A 586 -29.14 -5.22 -30.83
CA ILE A 586 -28.75 -4.87 -29.45
C ILE A 586 -29.98 -4.69 -28.53
N THR A 587 -31.14 -4.41 -29.10
CA THR A 587 -32.40 -4.20 -28.35
C THR A 587 -33.08 -5.52 -27.95
N LYS A 588 -32.59 -6.69 -28.41
CA LYS A 588 -33.19 -8.00 -28.08
C LYS A 588 -32.43 -8.79 -26.99
N ALA A 589 -31.21 -8.38 -26.64
CA ALA A 589 -30.44 -9.00 -25.54
C ALA A 589 -30.66 -8.32 -24.18
N ALA A 590 -31.09 -7.05 -24.15
CA ALA A 590 -31.36 -6.30 -22.92
C ALA A 590 -32.70 -6.65 -22.24
N SER A 591 -33.58 -7.43 -22.88
CA SER A 591 -34.89 -7.82 -22.34
C SER A 591 -34.91 -9.15 -21.56
N SER A 592 -33.76 -9.80 -21.34
CA SER A 592 -33.67 -11.05 -20.57
C SER A 592 -33.13 -10.91 -19.14
N LEU A 593 -32.83 -9.68 -18.69
CA LEU A 593 -32.21 -9.41 -17.38
C LEU A 593 -33.05 -8.55 -16.44
N SER A 594 -34.37 -8.44 -16.68
CA SER A 594 -35.31 -7.74 -15.78
C SER A 594 -36.59 -8.53 -15.42
N GLN A 595 -36.48 -9.85 -15.23
CA GLN A 595 -37.52 -10.64 -14.56
C GLN A 595 -36.98 -11.42 -13.35
N CYS A 596 -36.97 -10.75 -12.20
CA CYS A 596 -37.13 -11.23 -10.81
C CYS A 596 -36.68 -10.05 -9.94
N THR A 597 -37.53 -9.22 -9.36
CA THR A 597 -38.59 -9.62 -8.41
C THR A 597 -39.52 -8.41 -8.26
N THR A 598 -40.79 -8.58 -8.65
CA THR A 598 -41.90 -7.73 -8.22
C THR A 598 -42.33 -8.14 -6.81
N LEU A 599 -42.77 -7.15 -6.01
CA LEU A 599 -43.90 -7.14 -5.06
C LEU A 599 -43.75 -5.87 -4.21
N ALA A 600 -44.38 -4.76 -4.63
CA ALA A 600 -45.70 -4.26 -4.19
C ALA A 600 -45.52 -3.12 -3.15
N GLY A 601 -46.15 -1.94 -3.25
CA GLY A 601 -47.15 -1.45 -4.17
C GLY A 601 -47.32 0.08 -4.10
N ASP A 602 -48.04 0.58 -5.10
CA ASP A 602 -48.98 1.71 -5.16
C ASP A 602 -48.70 3.04 -4.43
N SER A 603 -48.45 4.10 -5.24
CA SER A 603 -49.39 5.23 -5.39
C SER A 603 -48.90 6.27 -6.43
N SER A 604 -49.66 6.38 -7.52
CA SER A 604 -49.98 7.53 -8.42
C SER A 604 -48.92 8.55 -8.92
N PRO A 605 -49.04 9.03 -10.19
CA PRO A 605 -48.00 9.79 -10.88
C PRO A 605 -48.24 11.31 -10.84
N GLY A 606 -47.16 12.08 -10.63
CA GLY A 606 -47.10 13.52 -10.89
C GLY A 606 -45.93 13.81 -11.82
N GLU A 607 -46.22 14.48 -12.93
CA GLU A 607 -45.32 14.83 -14.05
C GLU A 607 -44.02 15.50 -13.61
N LEU A 608 -42.89 15.15 -14.24
CA LEU A 608 -41.73 16.02 -14.35
C LEU A 608 -41.06 15.87 -15.73
N SER A 609 -40.72 17.02 -16.28
CA SER A 609 -40.14 17.37 -17.58
C SER A 609 -38.77 16.75 -17.89
N PRO A 610 -38.34 16.71 -19.17
CA PRO A 610 -37.12 16.06 -19.60
C PRO A 610 -35.93 17.02 -19.51
N GLU A 611 -35.07 16.86 -18.51
CA GLU A 611 -33.79 17.56 -18.48
C GLU A 611 -32.69 16.69 -17.82
N ILE A 612 -32.34 15.56 -18.42
CA ILE A 612 -31.12 14.81 -18.07
C ILE A 612 -30.54 14.14 -19.33
N LEU A 613 -29.61 14.82 -20.01
CA LEU A 613 -28.40 14.18 -20.53
C LEU A 613 -27.33 15.23 -20.90
N THR A 614 -26.74 15.87 -19.89
CA THR A 614 -25.40 16.47 -20.03
C THR A 614 -24.53 15.94 -18.90
N ILE A 615 -23.79 14.88 -19.20
CA ILE A 615 -22.69 14.42 -18.35
C ILE A 615 -21.61 15.49 -18.43
N LYS A 616 -21.33 16.14 -17.29
CA LYS A 616 -20.26 17.14 -17.17
C LYS A 616 -18.88 16.48 -17.41
N PRO A 617 -17.89 17.21 -17.99
CA PRO A 617 -16.55 16.69 -18.31
C PRO A 617 -15.64 16.45 -17.08
N ASP A 618 -16.16 16.53 -15.86
CA ASP A 618 -15.35 16.55 -14.64
C ASP A 618 -14.92 15.16 -14.16
N VAL A 619 -15.32 14.08 -14.85
CA VAL A 619 -15.00 12.69 -14.48
C VAL A 619 -13.76 12.16 -15.22
N GLU A 620 -13.39 12.76 -16.36
CA GLU A 620 -12.29 12.28 -17.20
C GLU A 620 -10.91 12.78 -16.72
N ASN A 621 -10.88 13.92 -16.02
CA ASN A 621 -9.64 14.49 -15.45
C ASN A 621 -9.18 13.84 -14.13
N ALA A 622 -9.91 12.87 -13.58
CA ALA A 622 -9.51 12.16 -12.35
C ALA A 622 -8.63 10.92 -12.61
N LEU A 623 -8.42 10.53 -13.87
CA LEU A 623 -7.66 9.34 -14.26
C LEU A 623 -6.27 9.63 -14.84
N GLU A 624 -5.91 10.90 -15.03
CA GLU A 624 -4.55 11.34 -15.35
C GLU A 624 -3.87 11.93 -14.10
N GLN A 625 -3.41 11.08 -13.18
CA GLN A 625 -2.36 11.50 -12.24
C GLN A 625 -1.05 10.78 -12.59
N PRO A 626 0.05 11.53 -12.84
CA PRO A 626 1.34 10.96 -13.20
C PRO A 626 1.95 10.24 -11.98
N ASP A 627 2.49 9.04 -12.22
CA ASP A 627 3.44 8.30 -11.37
C ASP A 627 3.19 8.32 -9.85
N CYS A 628 2.22 7.54 -9.38
CA CYS A 628 1.96 7.37 -7.95
C CYS A 628 2.95 6.37 -7.31
N HIS A 629 4.22 6.77 -7.18
CA HIS A 629 5.17 6.05 -6.33
C HIS A 629 4.83 6.26 -4.85
N ALA A 630 4.81 5.18 -4.06
CA ALA A 630 4.64 5.27 -2.61
C ALA A 630 5.83 6.03 -1.98
N ILE A 631 5.55 7.09 -1.23
CA ILE A 631 6.57 7.94 -0.60
C ILE A 631 6.82 7.44 0.82
N SER A 632 8.07 7.12 1.14
CA SER A 632 8.49 6.83 2.51
C SER A 632 8.87 8.13 3.23
N ILE A 633 8.34 8.34 4.43
CA ILE A 633 8.69 9.50 5.27
C ILE A 633 10.12 9.43 5.82
N TRP A 634 10.76 8.27 5.75
CA TRP A 634 12.12 8.01 6.27
C TRP A 634 13.24 8.32 5.27
N THR A 635 12.94 8.95 4.13
CA THR A 635 13.98 9.35 3.16
C THR A 635 14.67 10.66 3.58
N ARG A 636 15.93 10.87 3.15
CA ARG A 636 16.68 12.11 3.45
C ARG A 636 15.92 13.39 3.06
N LYS A 637 15.09 13.33 2.02
CA LYS A 637 14.33 14.49 1.53
C LYS A 637 13.05 14.77 2.35
N SER A 638 12.51 13.78 3.06
CA SER A 638 11.23 13.89 3.80
C SER A 638 11.37 13.83 5.32
N ILE A 639 12.54 13.40 5.83
CA ILE A 639 12.79 13.18 7.26
C ILE A 639 12.62 14.44 8.12
N GLY A 640 12.73 15.63 7.53
CA GLY A 640 12.48 16.90 8.21
C GLY A 640 11.05 17.03 8.72
N VAL A 641 10.07 16.41 8.07
CA VAL A 641 8.67 16.37 8.56
C VAL A 641 8.56 15.49 9.81
N VAL A 642 9.28 14.36 9.84
CA VAL A 642 9.30 13.43 10.97
C VAL A 642 9.93 14.10 12.19
N ILE A 643 11.14 14.64 12.02
CA ILE A 643 11.87 15.31 13.10
C ILE A 643 11.12 16.57 13.56
N GLY A 644 10.56 17.34 12.62
CA GLY A 644 9.73 18.50 12.95
C GLY A 644 8.46 18.12 13.73
N GLY A 645 7.79 17.03 13.36
CA GLY A 645 6.63 16.55 14.10
C GLY A 645 6.93 15.99 15.49
N PHE A 646 8.10 15.38 15.68
CA PHE A 646 8.61 15.03 17.00
C PHE A 646 8.75 16.29 17.86
N LEU A 647 9.39 17.34 17.35
CA LEU A 647 9.60 18.57 18.12
C LEU A 647 8.30 19.35 18.36
N LEU A 648 7.38 19.39 17.38
CA LEU A 648 6.06 20.01 17.57
C LEU A 648 5.27 19.31 18.69
N ALA A 649 5.30 17.98 18.74
CA ALA A 649 4.67 17.22 19.81
C ALA A 649 5.36 17.41 21.17
N PHE A 650 6.69 17.46 21.17
CA PHE A 650 7.50 17.77 22.36
C PHE A 650 7.13 19.14 22.95
N LEU A 651 7.09 20.20 22.12
CA LEU A 651 6.74 21.54 22.57
C LEU A 651 5.28 21.60 23.05
N THR A 652 4.35 20.93 22.37
CA THR A 652 2.94 20.84 22.80
C THR A 652 2.82 20.20 24.19
N ALA A 653 3.57 19.13 24.42
CA ALA A 653 3.59 18.43 25.71
C ALA A 653 4.23 19.29 26.81
N ILE A 654 5.30 20.02 26.53
CA ILE A 654 5.89 21.00 27.47
C ILE A 654 4.87 22.05 27.89
N CYS A 655 4.16 22.67 26.94
CA CYS A 655 3.15 23.69 27.25
C CYS A 655 2.07 23.18 28.20
N SER A 656 1.72 21.89 28.13
CA SER A 656 0.73 21.26 29.02
C SER A 656 1.32 20.77 30.34
N ALA A 657 2.54 20.23 30.32
CA ALA A 657 3.17 19.64 31.50
C ALA A 657 3.63 20.70 32.51
N VAL A 658 4.08 21.85 32.02
CA VAL A 658 4.53 22.98 32.86
C VAL A 658 3.36 23.63 33.61
N THR A 659 2.12 23.46 33.13
CA THR A 659 0.98 24.18 33.69
C THR A 659 0.74 23.88 35.17
N TYR A 660 0.81 22.61 35.56
CA TYR A 660 0.60 22.20 36.95
C TYR A 660 1.73 22.70 37.88
N GLY A 661 2.99 22.47 37.53
CA GLY A 661 4.12 22.88 38.38
C GLY A 661 4.29 24.39 38.48
N PHE A 662 4.08 25.12 37.37
CA PHE A 662 4.34 26.55 37.29
C PHE A 662 3.15 27.41 37.73
N PHE A 663 1.95 27.19 37.19
CA PHE A 663 0.81 28.07 37.49
C PHE A 663 0.15 27.74 38.84
N LEU A 664 -0.02 26.45 39.16
CA LEU A 664 -0.58 26.05 40.46
C LEU A 664 0.49 26.06 41.56
N GLY A 665 1.66 25.46 41.31
CA GLY A 665 2.73 25.37 42.30
C GLY A 665 3.47 26.69 42.55
N TYR A 666 4.15 27.21 41.52
CA TYR A 666 5.05 28.37 41.66
C TYR A 666 4.30 29.70 41.82
N MET A 667 3.28 29.92 41.01
CA MET A 667 2.46 31.15 41.04
C MET A 667 1.31 31.12 42.05
N GLY A 668 0.98 29.95 42.63
CA GLY A 668 -0.06 29.84 43.67
C GLY A 668 -1.49 30.10 43.19
N LEU A 669 -1.78 29.90 41.88
CA LEU A 669 -3.13 30.15 41.35
C LEU A 669 -4.12 29.07 41.76
N ASP A 670 -5.36 29.46 42.08
CA ASP A 670 -6.45 28.52 42.36
C ASP A 670 -6.71 27.56 41.18
N SER A 671 -7.15 26.34 41.47
CA SER A 671 -7.33 25.29 40.46
C SER A 671 -8.31 25.66 39.34
N TYR A 672 -9.35 26.44 39.64
CA TYR A 672 -10.30 26.92 38.64
C TYR A 672 -9.69 28.02 37.74
N VAL A 673 -8.91 28.94 38.31
CA VAL A 673 -8.19 29.98 37.57
C VAL A 673 -7.12 29.36 36.68
N MET A 674 -6.37 28.39 37.18
CA MET A 674 -5.40 27.61 36.41
C MET A 674 -6.09 26.90 35.23
N SER A 675 -7.24 26.27 35.47
CA SER A 675 -8.02 25.62 34.40
C SER A 675 -8.40 26.61 33.30
N SER A 676 -8.95 27.78 33.67
CA SER A 676 -9.30 28.84 32.71
C SER A 676 -8.10 29.37 31.93
N ILE A 677 -6.98 29.63 32.59
CA ILE A 677 -5.74 30.09 31.96
C ILE A 677 -5.17 29.02 31.00
N THR A 678 -5.21 27.75 31.39
CA THR A 678 -4.77 26.64 30.54
C THR A 678 -5.56 26.58 29.24
N GLN A 679 -6.89 26.78 29.31
CA GLN A 679 -7.74 26.84 28.13
C GLN A 679 -7.45 28.07 27.28
N LEU A 680 -7.20 29.23 27.92
CA LEU A 680 -6.85 30.46 27.20
C LEU A 680 -5.51 30.31 26.44
N MET A 681 -4.50 29.69 27.05
CA MET A 681 -3.23 29.38 26.39
C MET A 681 -3.40 28.42 25.20
N LYS A 682 -4.34 27.47 25.30
CA LYS A 682 -4.65 26.47 24.26
C LYS A 682 -5.62 26.97 23.19
N LEU A 683 -6.21 28.16 23.36
CA LEU A 683 -7.17 28.73 22.43
C LEU A 683 -6.71 28.78 20.95
N PRO A 684 -5.40 28.94 20.61
CA PRO A 684 -4.95 28.84 19.22
C PRO A 684 -5.23 27.48 18.56
N GLN A 685 -5.53 26.43 19.31
CA GLN A 685 -6.02 25.13 18.79
C GLN A 685 -7.38 25.23 18.11
N VAL A 686 -8.07 26.37 18.18
CA VAL A 686 -9.29 26.62 17.42
C VAL A 686 -8.96 27.21 16.04
N LEU A 687 -7.75 27.73 15.84
CA LEU A 687 -7.31 28.38 14.60
C LEU A 687 -6.78 27.40 13.52
N LEU A 688 -6.96 26.07 13.68
CA LEU A 688 -6.50 25.12 12.67
C LEU A 688 -7.22 25.29 11.32
N LEU A 689 -8.53 25.61 11.30
CA LEU A 689 -9.27 25.92 10.09
C LEU A 689 -8.65 27.09 9.30
N PRO A 690 -8.46 28.29 9.89
CA PRO A 690 -7.82 29.38 9.17
C PRO A 690 -6.38 29.05 8.76
N PHE A 691 -5.60 28.30 9.55
CA PHE A 691 -4.26 27.86 9.14
C PHE A 691 -4.30 26.85 7.98
N GLY A 692 -5.24 25.92 7.99
CA GLY A 692 -5.45 24.94 6.92
C GLY A 692 -5.86 25.63 5.63
N PHE A 693 -6.77 26.59 5.72
CA PHE A 693 -7.18 27.42 4.59
C PHE A 693 -6.03 28.28 4.05
N LEU A 694 -5.26 28.93 4.93
CA LEU A 694 -4.11 29.76 4.55
C LEU A 694 -3.08 28.93 3.77
N THR A 695 -2.77 27.74 4.26
CA THR A 695 -1.78 26.84 3.65
C THR A 695 -2.28 26.22 2.33
N ASP A 696 -3.59 26.02 2.17
CA ASP A 696 -4.17 25.58 0.88
C ASP A 696 -4.24 26.71 -0.15
N CYS A 697 -4.73 27.88 0.24
CA CYS A 697 -5.10 28.97 -0.67
C CYS A 697 -3.96 29.90 -1.06
N CYS A 698 -2.95 30.08 -0.21
CA CYS A 698 -1.94 31.13 -0.35
C CYS A 698 -0.53 30.54 -0.55
N PRO A 699 -0.18 30.02 -1.74
CA PRO A 699 1.18 29.51 -1.97
C PRO A 699 2.21 30.65 -1.92
N ILE A 700 3.28 30.47 -1.14
CA ILE A 700 4.41 31.40 -1.07
C ILE A 700 5.53 30.85 -1.95
N ARG A 701 5.92 31.61 -2.99
CA ARG A 701 6.93 31.21 -3.99
C ARG A 701 6.63 29.85 -4.66
N GLY A 702 5.34 29.53 -4.85
CA GLY A 702 4.89 28.29 -5.49
C GLY A 702 4.80 27.07 -4.58
N ASN A 703 5.17 27.20 -3.29
CA ASN A 703 5.03 26.15 -2.29
C ASN A 703 3.84 26.48 -1.37
N HIS A 704 2.96 25.50 -1.12
CA HIS A 704 1.77 25.61 -0.30
C HIS A 704 2.03 25.33 1.19
N ARG A 705 2.96 24.43 1.54
CA ARG A 705 3.08 23.93 2.93
C ARG A 705 4.41 24.27 3.59
N LYS A 706 5.52 24.04 2.90
CA LYS A 706 6.87 24.29 3.39
C LYS A 706 7.10 25.70 3.97
N PRO A 707 6.64 26.81 3.34
CA PRO A 707 6.89 28.15 3.88
C PRO A 707 6.12 28.41 5.18
N TYR A 708 4.91 27.85 5.34
CA TYR A 708 4.15 27.94 6.59
C TYR A 708 4.72 27.07 7.69
N PHE A 709 5.28 25.91 7.33
CA PHE A 709 6.04 25.08 8.26
C PHE A 709 7.28 25.83 8.79
N LEU A 710 7.97 26.62 7.95
CA LEU A 710 9.07 27.49 8.41
C LEU A 710 8.58 28.67 9.26
N LEU A 711 7.49 29.33 8.85
CA LEU A 711 6.88 30.41 9.62
C LEU A 711 6.47 29.96 11.03
N SER A 712 6.05 28.71 11.18
CA SER A 712 5.71 28.10 12.47
C SER A 712 6.89 28.12 13.45
N TRP A 713 8.10 27.78 12.97
CA TRP A 713 9.33 27.79 13.77
C TRP A 713 9.77 29.21 14.14
N CYS A 714 9.60 30.17 13.23
CA CYS A 714 9.87 31.57 13.54
C CYS A 714 8.93 32.08 14.65
N LEU A 715 7.63 31.81 14.55
CA LEU A 715 6.64 32.26 15.52
C LEU A 715 6.86 31.61 16.90
N ALA A 716 7.09 30.29 16.93
CA ALA A 716 7.43 29.56 18.15
C ALA A 716 8.77 30.03 18.75
N GLY A 717 9.78 30.24 17.91
CA GLY A 717 11.11 30.71 18.32
C GLY A 717 11.06 32.10 18.96
N CYS A 718 10.30 33.04 18.38
CA CYS A 718 10.12 34.37 18.97
C CYS A 718 9.48 34.32 20.37
N ALA A 719 8.46 33.49 20.56
CA ALA A 719 7.81 33.33 21.85
C ALA A 719 8.73 32.68 22.90
N LEU A 720 9.46 31.63 22.51
CA LEU A 720 10.42 30.96 23.40
C LEU A 720 11.56 31.89 23.78
N LEU A 721 12.08 32.68 22.83
CA LEU A 721 13.11 33.68 23.09
C LEU A 721 12.63 34.73 24.10
N ALA A 722 11.44 35.31 23.88
CA ALA A 722 10.86 36.30 24.79
C ALA A 722 10.70 35.76 26.23
N MET A 723 10.26 34.50 26.38
CA MET A 723 10.14 33.88 27.70
C MET A 723 11.49 33.49 28.32
N SER A 724 12.49 33.13 27.51
CA SER A 724 13.83 32.78 27.99
C SER A 724 14.61 33.98 28.53
N LEU A 725 14.40 35.16 27.95
CA LEU A 725 15.13 36.38 28.31
C LEU A 725 14.60 37.04 29.57
N ARG A 726 13.39 36.69 30.03
CA ARG A 726 12.81 37.27 31.24
C ARG A 726 13.29 36.52 32.49
N PRO A 727 13.92 37.21 33.47
CA PRO A 727 14.27 36.58 34.75
C PRO A 727 13.00 36.18 35.51
N LEU A 728 13.08 35.09 36.27
CA LEU A 728 11.93 34.54 36.98
C LEU A 728 11.68 35.35 38.28
N PRO A 729 10.44 35.85 38.53
CA PRO A 729 10.11 36.55 39.77
C PRO A 729 10.06 35.57 40.96
N ALA A 730 10.20 36.06 42.18
CA ALA A 730 10.14 35.24 43.40
C ALA A 730 8.78 34.50 43.54
N PRO A 731 8.74 33.27 44.10
CA PRO A 731 7.53 32.45 44.18
C PRO A 731 6.44 33.06 45.09
N PHE A 732 5.18 32.64 44.89
CA PHE A 732 4.03 33.19 45.63
C PHE A 732 4.10 32.90 47.13
N TYR A 733 4.32 31.63 47.50
CA TYR A 733 4.47 31.19 48.88
C TYR A 733 5.91 31.38 49.38
N CYS A 734 6.04 31.70 50.66
CA CYS A 734 7.33 31.77 51.33
C CYS A 734 8.00 30.38 51.36
N GLN A 735 9.31 30.34 51.10
CA GLN A 735 10.10 29.11 51.21
C GLN A 735 10.83 29.07 52.55
N ASN A 736 10.85 27.90 53.20
CA ASN A 736 11.67 27.62 54.37
C ASN A 736 13.16 27.50 53.97
N GLU A 737 14.08 27.42 54.93
CA GLU A 737 15.53 27.25 54.66
C GLU A 737 15.85 25.99 53.84
N ASP A 738 14.98 24.98 53.88
CA ASP A 738 15.08 23.77 53.08
C ASP A 738 14.49 23.89 51.66
N GLY A 739 13.96 25.06 51.28
CA GLY A 739 13.33 25.33 49.98
C GLY A 739 11.87 24.85 49.85
N SER A 740 11.28 24.25 50.88
CA SER A 740 9.87 23.83 50.89
C SER A 740 8.93 25.01 51.13
N TYR A 741 7.70 24.94 50.61
CA TYR A 741 6.72 26.01 50.82
C TYR A 741 6.10 25.95 52.21
N ASN A 742 6.02 27.11 52.87
CA ASN A 742 5.33 27.29 54.13
C ASN A 742 3.91 27.82 53.91
N PHE A 743 2.93 26.92 53.90
CA PHE A 743 1.52 27.25 53.70
C PHE A 743 0.85 27.86 54.94
N LEU A 744 1.53 27.92 56.08
CA LEU A 744 0.98 28.43 57.34
C LEU A 744 1.19 29.94 57.51
N VAL A 745 1.95 30.57 56.60
CA VAL A 745 2.29 32.00 56.62
C VAL A 745 1.64 32.69 55.41
N PRO A 746 1.18 33.94 55.54
CA PRO A 746 0.67 34.71 54.39
C PRO A 746 1.70 34.79 53.25
N PRO A 747 1.24 34.89 51.98
CA PRO A 747 2.10 34.80 50.81
C PRO A 747 3.13 35.94 50.76
N CYS A 748 4.37 35.58 50.42
CA CYS A 748 5.51 36.50 50.35
C CYS A 748 5.48 37.40 49.11
N ASN A 749 4.93 36.93 47.99
CA ASN A 749 4.84 37.70 46.74
C ASN A 749 3.43 37.59 46.11
N PRO A 750 2.41 38.27 46.68
CA PRO A 750 1.07 38.24 46.11
C PRO A 750 0.98 38.93 44.73
N ASN A 751 1.90 39.85 44.44
CA ASN A 751 1.90 40.63 43.19
C ASN A 751 2.22 39.79 41.95
N ILE A 752 2.76 38.58 42.09
CA ILE A 752 3.03 37.67 40.95
C ILE A 752 1.77 37.35 40.13
N HIS A 753 0.59 37.41 40.75
CA HIS A 753 -0.69 37.22 40.06
C HIS A 753 -0.94 38.29 38.98
N THR A 754 -0.39 39.50 39.12
CA THR A 754 -0.50 40.56 38.11
C THR A 754 0.37 40.28 36.88
N GLU A 755 1.47 39.54 37.07
CA GLU A 755 2.42 39.22 36.00
C GLU A 755 2.03 37.99 35.16
N LYS A 756 1.05 37.19 35.64
CA LYS A 756 0.60 35.96 34.97
C LYS A 756 0.24 36.18 33.50
N ASN A 757 -0.40 37.30 33.19
CA ASN A 757 -0.90 37.63 31.85
C ASN A 757 0.23 37.70 30.80
N TRP A 758 1.44 38.14 31.20
CA TRP A 758 2.60 38.16 30.29
C TRP A 758 3.00 36.75 29.83
N TYR A 759 3.07 35.80 30.77
CA TYR A 759 3.42 34.41 30.47
C TYR A 759 2.33 33.74 29.62
N VAL A 760 1.07 34.02 29.93
CA VAL A 760 -0.09 33.51 29.17
C VAL A 760 -0.06 34.01 27.73
N PHE A 761 0.23 35.29 27.50
CA PHE A 761 0.32 35.86 26.15
C PHE A 761 1.39 35.18 25.30
N TRP A 762 2.61 35.03 25.81
CA TRP A 762 3.67 34.38 25.03
C TRP A 762 3.45 32.88 24.84
N MET A 763 2.85 32.20 25.82
CA MET A 763 2.41 30.81 25.66
C MET A 763 1.30 30.65 24.61
N PHE A 764 0.41 31.64 24.48
CA PHE A 764 -0.57 31.69 23.40
C PHE A 764 0.13 31.82 22.04
N ILE A 765 1.09 32.73 21.89
CA ILE A 765 1.85 32.88 20.63
C ILE A 765 2.65 31.62 20.30
N LEU A 766 3.29 31.01 21.29
CA LEU A 766 3.99 29.73 21.13
C LEU A 766 3.03 28.64 20.63
N THR A 767 1.87 28.50 21.26
CA THR A 767 0.86 27.52 20.86
C THR A 767 0.35 27.80 19.45
N ALA A 768 0.14 29.06 19.06
CA ALA A 768 -0.24 29.43 17.70
C ALA A 768 0.82 29.01 16.66
N GLY A 769 2.11 29.22 16.95
CA GLY A 769 3.21 28.74 16.13
C GLY A 769 3.19 27.21 15.98
N ILE A 770 3.07 26.49 17.09
CA ILE A 770 2.98 25.03 17.08
C ILE A 770 1.80 24.54 16.22
N GLN A 771 0.61 25.13 16.36
CA GLN A 771 -0.58 24.71 15.60
C GLN A 771 -0.46 24.99 14.09
N LEU A 772 0.18 26.10 13.71
CA LEU A 772 0.48 26.37 12.30
C LEU A 772 1.39 25.28 11.71
N GLY A 773 2.43 24.88 12.47
CA GLY A 773 3.36 23.82 12.08
C GLY A 773 2.67 22.46 11.96
N ILE A 774 1.84 22.09 12.95
CA ILE A 774 1.06 20.84 12.94
C ILE A 774 0.14 20.81 11.72
N THR A 775 -0.60 21.89 11.45
CA THR A 775 -1.54 21.95 10.33
C THR A 775 -0.84 21.82 8.98
N ALA A 776 0.29 22.52 8.80
CA ALA A 776 1.08 22.43 7.57
C ALA A 776 1.71 21.04 7.38
N GLY A 777 2.26 20.44 8.44
CA GLY A 777 2.85 19.10 8.41
C GLY A 777 1.81 18.00 8.17
N GLU A 778 0.66 18.08 8.84
CA GLU A 778 -0.42 17.10 8.72
C GLU A 778 -1.06 17.12 7.34
N GLY A 779 -1.17 18.30 6.71
CA GLY A 779 -1.55 18.44 5.30
C GLY A 779 -0.58 17.72 4.36
N LEU A 780 0.73 17.87 4.57
CA LEU A 780 1.76 17.14 3.81
C LEU A 780 1.66 15.61 4.00
N LEU A 781 1.45 15.18 5.24
CA LEU A 781 1.29 13.76 5.58
C LEU A 781 0.01 13.17 5.01
N LEU A 782 -1.08 13.94 4.90
CA LEU A 782 -2.31 13.52 4.24
C LEU A 782 -2.05 13.27 2.76
N GLU A 783 -1.37 14.19 2.08
CA GLU A 783 -0.96 14.01 0.68
C GLU A 783 -0.08 12.77 0.49
N TYR A 784 0.84 12.49 1.43
CA TYR A 784 1.66 11.26 1.38
C TYR A 784 0.82 10.01 1.63
N SER A 785 -0.10 10.06 2.59
CA SER A 785 -0.93 8.91 2.99
C SER A 785 -1.96 8.53 1.94
N GLN A 786 -2.51 9.50 1.18
CA GLN A 786 -3.45 9.20 0.09
C GLN A 786 -2.81 8.40 -1.05
N ARG A 787 -1.49 8.51 -1.23
CA ARG A 787 -0.71 7.74 -2.21
C ARG A 787 -0.41 6.31 -1.76
N GLU A 788 -0.66 5.96 -0.50
CA GLU A 788 -0.50 4.58 -0.02
C GLU A 788 -1.56 3.65 -0.65
N PRO A 789 -1.20 2.39 -0.94
CA PRO A 789 -2.15 1.39 -1.42
C PRO A 789 -3.23 1.13 -0.35
N ALA A 790 -4.48 0.93 -0.76
CA ALA A 790 -5.65 0.86 0.14
C ALA A 790 -5.49 -0.09 1.35
N GLU A 791 -4.80 -1.22 1.16
CA GLU A 791 -4.54 -2.22 2.21
C GLU A 791 -3.60 -1.71 3.32
N ARG A 792 -2.62 -0.87 2.98
CA ARG A 792 -1.64 -0.29 3.91
C ARG A 792 -1.89 1.19 4.23
N ARG A 793 -2.85 1.82 3.56
CA ARG A 793 -3.21 3.24 3.74
C ARG A 793 -3.49 3.56 5.20
N GLY A 794 -2.80 4.58 5.72
CA GLY A 794 -2.78 4.94 7.13
C GLY A 794 -1.54 4.45 7.90
N GLN A 795 -0.63 3.70 7.28
CA GLN A 795 0.63 3.32 7.91
C GLN A 795 1.53 4.54 8.17
N ILE A 796 1.63 5.46 7.20
CA ILE A 796 2.35 6.73 7.38
C ILE A 796 1.78 7.52 8.56
N LYS A 797 0.45 7.64 8.68
CA LYS A 797 -0.18 8.32 9.84
C LYS A 797 0.08 7.60 11.16
N ALA A 798 0.05 6.27 11.19
CA ALA A 798 0.37 5.51 12.39
C ALA A 798 1.83 5.69 12.81
N GLU A 799 2.76 5.70 11.85
CA GLU A 799 4.18 5.97 12.10
C GLU A 799 4.41 7.38 12.64
N MET A 800 3.79 8.38 12.02
CA MET A 800 3.86 9.75 12.52
C MET A 800 3.27 9.87 13.93
N THR A 801 2.15 9.20 14.21
CA THR A 801 1.54 9.20 15.55
C THR A 801 2.49 8.62 16.60
N MET A 802 3.23 7.56 16.27
CA MET A 802 4.29 7.02 17.15
C MET A 802 5.42 8.04 17.37
N VAL A 803 5.84 8.75 16.33
CA VAL A 803 6.87 9.80 16.42
C VAL A 803 6.42 10.95 17.31
N SER A 804 5.17 11.43 17.15
CA SER A 804 4.59 12.46 18.01
C SER A 804 4.46 12.00 19.46
N THR A 805 4.07 10.73 19.68
CA THR A 805 4.04 10.13 21.03
C THR A 805 5.44 10.08 21.65
N GLY A 806 6.48 9.79 20.85
CA GLY A 806 7.87 9.83 21.29
C GLY A 806 8.32 11.24 21.68
N GLY A 807 7.90 12.26 20.93
CA GLY A 807 8.13 13.66 21.27
C GLY A 807 7.49 14.05 22.60
N ALA A 808 6.22 13.66 22.80
CA ALA A 808 5.52 13.88 24.06
C ALA A 808 6.20 13.14 25.24
N LEU A 809 6.65 11.91 25.03
CA LEU A 809 7.36 11.13 26.03
C LEU A 809 8.68 11.80 26.43
N ALA A 810 9.46 12.28 25.45
CA ALA A 810 10.68 13.02 25.71
C ALA A 810 10.43 14.31 26.51
N ALA A 811 9.33 15.02 26.21
CA ALA A 811 8.93 16.20 26.97
C ALA A 811 8.58 15.87 28.42
N SER A 812 7.82 14.80 28.67
CA SER A 812 7.50 14.34 30.02
C SER A 812 8.75 13.93 30.80
N VAL A 813 9.75 13.31 30.15
CA VAL A 813 11.06 13.03 30.77
C VAL A 813 11.78 14.33 31.12
N VAL A 814 11.85 15.28 30.18
CA VAL A 814 12.54 16.56 30.42
C VAL A 814 11.88 17.32 31.57
N VAL A 815 10.57 17.48 31.56
CA VAL A 815 9.86 18.20 32.65
C VAL A 815 9.94 17.42 33.96
N GLY A 816 9.75 16.10 33.94
CA GLY A 816 9.79 15.26 35.14
C GLY A 816 11.17 15.20 35.82
N VAL A 817 12.26 15.26 35.06
CA VAL A 817 13.63 15.27 35.61
C VAL A 817 14.08 16.69 35.94
N PHE A 818 13.91 17.63 35.03
CA PHE A 818 14.49 18.97 35.15
C PHE A 818 13.58 19.99 35.84
N MET A 819 12.26 19.80 35.90
CA MET A 819 11.31 20.71 36.58
C MET A 819 10.64 20.06 37.80
N ASN A 820 11.38 19.26 38.56
CA ASN A 820 10.90 18.60 39.79
C ASN A 820 11.58 19.14 41.06
N SER A 821 11.99 20.42 41.05
CA SER A 821 12.53 21.07 42.24
C SER A 821 11.41 21.38 43.25
N LYS A 822 11.78 21.62 44.52
CA LYS A 822 10.83 22.01 45.58
C LYS A 822 9.97 23.24 45.21
N ALA A 823 10.50 24.15 44.39
CA ALA A 823 9.76 25.31 43.86
C ALA A 823 8.62 24.96 42.89
N TYR A 824 8.59 23.76 42.31
CA TYR A 824 7.52 23.30 41.41
C TYR A 824 6.69 22.15 42.03
N LEU A 825 6.58 22.11 43.36
CA LEU A 825 5.92 21.03 44.12
C LEU A 825 6.63 19.66 43.97
N GLY A 826 7.91 19.66 43.62
CA GLY A 826 8.74 18.48 43.52
C GLY A 826 9.53 18.18 44.80
N THR A 827 10.46 17.22 44.70
CA THR A 827 11.28 16.77 45.83
C THR A 827 12.76 17.09 45.69
N PHE A 828 13.21 17.54 44.51
CA PHE A 828 14.64 17.77 44.27
C PHE A 828 15.08 19.14 44.78
N ASP A 829 16.32 19.20 45.27
CA ASP A 829 16.97 20.46 45.65
C ASP A 829 17.51 21.23 44.44
N TRP A 830 17.64 20.56 43.29
CA TRP A 830 18.09 21.12 42.02
C TRP A 830 16.98 21.04 40.97
N GLY A 831 17.06 21.91 39.97
CA GLY A 831 16.15 21.92 38.83
C GLY A 831 16.42 23.10 37.91
N LEU A 832 15.90 23.02 36.69
CA LEU A 832 15.95 24.08 35.71
C LEU A 832 14.86 25.12 36.01
N SER A 833 15.19 26.40 35.85
CA SER A 833 14.16 27.45 35.91
C SER A 833 13.24 27.37 34.68
N PHE A 834 12.03 27.93 34.80
CA PHE A 834 11.11 28.04 33.66
C PHE A 834 11.77 28.75 32.47
N SER A 835 12.47 29.86 32.70
CA SER A 835 13.21 30.58 31.64
C SER A 835 14.31 29.72 31.03
N GLY A 836 15.00 28.90 31.83
CA GLY A 836 15.98 27.92 31.35
C GLY A 836 15.36 26.85 30.46
N LEU A 837 14.15 26.37 30.77
CA LEU A 837 13.45 25.38 29.94
C LEU A 837 13.07 26.00 28.59
N MET A 838 12.61 27.25 28.59
CA MET A 838 12.28 27.97 27.36
C MET A 838 13.52 28.21 26.50
N ALA A 839 14.68 28.51 27.11
CA ALA A 839 15.96 28.63 26.39
C ALA A 839 16.36 27.31 25.72
N LEU A 840 16.25 26.18 26.42
CA LEU A 840 16.52 24.85 25.85
C LEU A 840 15.62 24.58 24.64
N CYS A 841 14.32 24.85 24.76
CA CYS A 841 13.37 24.68 23.67
C CYS A 841 13.67 25.61 22.49
N PHE A 842 14.08 26.86 22.75
CA PHE A 842 14.48 27.82 21.72
C PHE A 842 15.65 27.30 20.88
N VAL A 843 16.69 26.76 21.53
CA VAL A 843 17.84 26.17 20.83
C VAL A 843 17.39 25.03 19.90
N LEU A 844 16.51 24.14 20.36
CA LEU A 844 15.96 23.05 19.52
C LEU A 844 15.20 23.58 18.30
N VAL A 845 14.41 24.66 18.47
CA VAL A 845 13.69 25.30 17.35
C VAL A 845 14.64 25.93 16.35
N VAL A 846 15.72 26.59 16.79
CA VAL A 846 16.73 27.19 15.90
C VAL A 846 17.38 26.12 15.01
N PHE A 847 17.67 24.92 15.55
CA PHE A 847 18.18 23.81 14.75
C PHE A 847 17.16 23.24 13.75
N MET A 848 15.86 23.34 14.02
CA MET A 848 14.83 22.86 13.09
C MET A 848 14.65 23.73 11.85
N ILE A 849 14.99 25.01 11.91
CA ILE A 849 14.85 25.93 10.77
C ILE A 849 15.67 25.45 9.55
N PRO A 850 16.99 25.24 9.63
CA PRO A 850 17.78 24.74 8.49
C PRO A 850 17.35 23.33 8.06
N LEU A 851 17.04 22.46 9.01
CA LEU A 851 16.56 21.10 8.71
C LEU A 851 15.26 21.12 7.90
N SER A 852 14.33 22.01 8.24
CA SER A 852 13.06 22.17 7.52
C SER A 852 13.26 22.73 6.11
N VAL A 853 14.28 23.58 5.89
CA VAL A 853 14.63 24.06 4.56
C VAL A 853 15.18 22.93 3.68
N CYS A 854 16.07 22.10 4.21
CA CYS A 854 16.78 21.08 3.43
C CYS A 854 16.02 19.75 3.30
N CYS A 855 15.27 19.33 4.33
CA CYS A 855 14.76 17.96 4.50
C CYS A 855 13.23 17.86 4.55
N VAL A 856 12.50 18.91 4.15
CA VAL A 856 11.05 18.85 3.91
C VAL A 856 10.80 18.85 2.41
N LEU A 857 10.26 17.73 1.92
CA LEU A 857 9.94 17.50 0.52
C LEU A 857 8.50 17.93 0.24
N GLU A 858 8.33 19.05 -0.43
CA GLU A 858 7.06 19.37 -1.07
C GLU A 858 7.14 18.92 -2.53
N LEU A 859 6.18 18.10 -2.97
CA LEU A 859 6.19 17.61 -4.35
C LEU A 859 5.88 18.77 -5.30
N PRO A 860 6.60 18.89 -6.43
CA PRO A 860 6.24 19.87 -7.45
C PRO A 860 4.84 19.53 -7.97
N LYS A 861 3.84 20.37 -7.66
CA LYS A 861 2.56 20.28 -8.37
C LYS A 861 2.85 20.61 -9.84
N PRO A 862 2.36 19.81 -10.81
CA PRO A 862 2.56 20.13 -12.22
C PRO A 862 2.15 21.58 -12.44
N ARG A 863 2.96 22.33 -13.22
CA ARG A 863 2.65 23.69 -13.67
C ARG A 863 1.44 23.62 -14.61
N GLN A 864 0.29 23.28 -14.07
CA GLN A 864 -0.96 23.52 -14.73
C GLN A 864 -1.08 25.03 -14.78
N ARG A 865 -1.21 25.55 -16.00
CA ARG A 865 -1.51 26.95 -16.33
C ARG A 865 -2.95 27.26 -15.87
N VAL A 866 -3.27 26.92 -14.63
CA VAL A 866 -4.52 27.25 -13.96
C VAL A 866 -4.22 28.56 -13.28
N ASP A 867 -4.91 29.60 -13.76
CA ASP A 867 -4.97 30.90 -13.13
C ASP A 867 -5.05 30.75 -11.62
N ARG A 868 -4.37 31.62 -10.87
CA ARG A 868 -4.48 31.73 -9.41
C ARG A 868 -5.92 31.44 -9.01
N ILE A 869 -6.20 30.25 -8.47
CA ILE A 869 -7.56 29.91 -8.06
C ILE A 869 -7.93 30.97 -7.04
N SER A 870 -8.89 31.83 -7.38
CA SER A 870 -9.27 32.93 -6.51
C SER A 870 -9.65 32.35 -5.15
N CYS A 871 -9.22 33.01 -4.08
CA CYS A 871 -9.56 32.61 -2.71
C CYS A 871 -11.08 32.38 -2.57
N ALA A 872 -11.89 33.17 -3.29
CA ALA A 872 -13.34 33.00 -3.38
C ALA A 872 -13.78 31.66 -4.00
N ALA A 873 -13.09 31.17 -5.03
CA ALA A 873 -13.35 29.87 -5.64
C ALA A 873 -12.98 28.72 -4.68
N HIS A 874 -11.91 28.86 -3.90
CA HIS A 874 -11.57 27.88 -2.86
C HIS A 874 -12.61 27.86 -1.73
N VAL A 875 -13.11 29.02 -1.30
CA VAL A 875 -14.19 29.14 -0.29
C VAL A 875 -15.47 28.47 -0.80
N LYS A 876 -15.90 28.77 -2.03
CA LYS A 876 -17.05 28.10 -2.66
C LYS A 876 -16.82 26.58 -2.73
N SER A 877 -15.62 26.19 -3.14
CA SER A 877 -15.14 24.80 -3.21
C SER A 877 -15.36 24.04 -1.89
N SER A 878 -14.85 24.68 -0.83
CA SER A 878 -14.85 24.17 0.54
C SER A 878 -16.26 24.12 1.12
N TRP A 879 -17.10 25.10 0.78
CA TRP A 879 -18.51 25.11 1.16
C TRP A 879 -19.26 23.92 0.56
N GLU A 880 -19.05 23.61 -0.72
CA GLU A 880 -19.64 22.43 -1.38
C GLU A 880 -19.20 21.12 -0.69
N LEU A 881 -17.96 21.05 -0.20
CA LEU A 881 -17.46 19.89 0.56
C LEU A 881 -18.19 19.74 1.91
N VAL A 882 -18.39 20.84 2.65
CA VAL A 882 -19.16 20.82 3.91
C VAL A 882 -20.63 20.46 3.67
N GLN A 883 -21.21 20.91 2.56
CA GLN A 883 -22.59 20.56 2.17
C GLN A 883 -22.82 19.07 1.97
N LYS A 884 -21.79 18.25 1.70
CA LYS A 884 -21.95 16.79 1.61
C LYS A 884 -22.35 16.22 2.96
N ASN A 885 -23.50 15.54 3.02
CA ASN A 885 -24.05 14.93 4.23
C ASN A 885 -23.02 14.07 4.99
N THR A 886 -22.18 13.31 4.27
CA THR A 886 -21.15 12.46 4.89
C THR A 886 -20.10 13.26 5.67
N PHE A 887 -19.65 14.39 5.11
CA PHE A 887 -18.62 15.22 5.74
C PHE A 887 -19.23 16.06 6.88
N SER A 888 -20.42 16.65 6.67
CA SER A 888 -21.22 17.29 7.72
C SER A 888 -21.44 16.36 8.93
N ASN A 889 -21.78 15.08 8.70
CA ASN A 889 -21.97 14.11 9.79
C ASN A 889 -20.70 13.84 10.58
N LEU A 890 -19.55 13.76 9.90
CA LEU A 890 -18.27 13.57 10.56
C LEU A 890 -17.91 14.79 11.43
N LEU A 891 -18.10 16.00 10.92
CA LEU A 891 -17.84 17.24 11.66
C LEU A 891 -18.73 17.35 12.91
N PHE A 892 -20.02 17.05 12.76
CA PHE A 892 -20.95 17.06 13.88
C PHE A 892 -20.61 15.99 14.92
N PHE A 893 -20.25 14.78 14.48
CA PHE A 893 -19.76 13.72 15.36
C PHE A 893 -18.49 14.16 16.10
N ALA A 894 -17.51 14.73 15.40
CA ALA A 894 -16.24 15.16 16.00
C ALA A 894 -16.45 16.23 17.08
N PHE A 895 -17.33 17.20 16.83
CA PHE A 895 -17.70 18.23 17.82
C PHE A 895 -18.47 17.64 19.02
N LEU A 896 -19.54 16.88 18.79
CA LEU A 896 -20.40 16.37 19.86
C LEU A 896 -19.69 15.36 20.76
N VAL A 897 -18.90 14.45 20.17
CA VAL A 897 -18.13 13.48 20.96
C VAL A 897 -17.13 14.23 21.83
N GLN A 898 -16.36 15.16 21.27
CA GLN A 898 -15.38 15.91 22.04
C GLN A 898 -16.05 16.80 23.11
N LEU A 899 -17.23 17.36 22.84
CA LEU A 899 -18.05 18.08 23.82
C LEU A 899 -18.43 17.18 25.00
N LEU A 900 -19.00 16.01 24.73
CA LEU A 900 -19.45 15.08 25.77
C LEU A 900 -18.30 14.57 26.64
N PHE A 901 -17.12 14.36 26.04
CA PHE A 901 -15.88 14.01 26.74
C PHE A 901 -15.27 15.17 27.51
N SER A 902 -15.54 16.42 27.11
CA SER A 902 -15.05 17.61 27.82
C SER A 902 -15.88 17.94 29.06
N ILE A 903 -17.07 17.33 29.22
CA ILE A 903 -17.90 17.46 30.41
C ILE A 903 -17.31 16.61 31.54
N THR A 904 -16.50 17.24 32.41
CA THR A 904 -15.71 16.55 33.43
C THR A 904 -15.87 17.21 34.80
N THR A 905 -15.84 16.41 35.86
CA THR A 905 -16.06 16.91 37.22
C THR A 905 -14.92 17.83 37.69
N THR A 906 -15.29 18.91 38.40
CA THR A 906 -14.34 19.85 39.02
C THR A 906 -13.59 19.26 40.22
N ALA A 907 -14.01 18.10 40.72
CA ALA A 907 -13.40 17.43 41.86
C ALA A 907 -12.07 16.73 41.55
N GLY A 908 -11.81 16.39 40.27
CA GLY A 908 -10.70 15.52 39.87
C GLY A 908 -9.31 15.97 40.37
N PRO A 909 -8.89 17.24 40.18
CA PRO A 909 -7.60 17.72 40.67
C PRO A 909 -7.45 17.63 42.20
N MET A 910 -8.55 17.82 42.94
CA MET A 910 -8.55 17.74 44.40
C MET A 910 -8.53 16.29 44.88
N VAL A 911 -9.27 15.39 44.24
CA VAL A 911 -9.19 13.94 44.52
C VAL A 911 -7.76 13.43 44.28
N LYS A 912 -7.14 13.83 43.16
CA LYS A 912 -5.77 13.44 42.80
C LYS A 912 -4.73 13.96 43.81
N SER A 913 -4.81 15.24 44.19
CA SER A 913 -3.81 15.86 45.08
C SER A 913 -4.03 15.59 46.57
N ARG A 914 -5.29 15.49 47.04
CA ARG A 914 -5.63 15.39 48.47
C ARG A 914 -6.03 14.00 48.94
N TRP A 915 -6.77 13.22 48.15
CA TRP A 915 -7.18 11.88 48.57
C TRP A 915 -6.23 10.79 48.10
N ALA A 916 -5.75 10.88 46.85
CA ALA A 916 -4.76 9.96 46.30
C ALA A 916 -3.31 10.38 46.62
N GLU A 917 -3.11 11.59 47.11
CA GLU A 917 -1.80 12.17 47.50
C GLU A 917 -0.72 12.05 46.41
N VAL A 918 -1.14 12.22 45.15
CA VAL A 918 -0.26 12.06 44.00
C VAL A 918 0.76 13.21 43.93
N LYS A 919 2.03 12.85 43.90
CA LYS A 919 3.16 13.77 43.69
C LYS A 919 3.51 13.91 42.20
N VAL A 920 4.18 15.02 41.84
CA VAL A 920 4.53 15.36 40.46
C VAL A 920 5.40 14.28 39.80
N LEU A 921 6.44 13.79 40.49
CA LEU A 921 7.35 12.77 39.94
C LEU A 921 6.62 11.46 39.60
N GLN A 922 5.72 11.01 40.46
CA GLN A 922 4.94 9.79 40.26
C GLN A 922 3.96 9.96 39.09
N GLN A 923 3.26 11.09 39.03
CA GLN A 923 2.40 11.40 37.88
C GLN A 923 3.17 11.43 36.57
N GLN A 924 4.35 12.05 36.52
CA GLN A 924 5.18 12.10 35.32
C GLN A 924 5.73 10.71 34.96
N THR A 925 6.12 9.90 35.95
CA THR A 925 6.61 8.53 35.72
C THR A 925 5.52 7.64 35.12
N PHE A 926 4.31 7.66 35.70
CA PHE A 926 3.16 6.92 35.15
C PHE A 926 2.72 7.46 33.80
N GLY A 927 2.81 8.78 33.58
CA GLY A 927 2.60 9.40 32.27
C GLY A 927 3.59 8.92 31.21
N ILE A 928 4.89 8.83 31.54
CA ILE A 928 5.94 8.29 30.65
C ILE A 928 5.64 6.83 30.29
N VAL A 929 5.31 6.00 31.29
CA VAL A 929 4.93 4.60 31.07
C VAL A 929 3.67 4.54 30.20
N GLY A 930 2.64 5.32 30.51
CA GLY A 930 1.41 5.40 29.72
C GLY A 930 1.65 5.77 28.27
N LEU A 931 2.49 6.77 28.00
CA LEU A 931 2.88 7.17 26.64
C LEU A 931 3.69 6.08 25.92
N ALA A 932 4.55 5.33 26.62
CA ALA A 932 5.25 4.18 26.04
C ALA A 932 4.26 3.07 25.64
N PHE A 933 3.27 2.79 26.49
CA PHE A 933 2.18 1.87 26.19
C PHE A 933 1.29 2.38 25.04
N MET A 934 1.04 3.69 24.95
CA MET A 934 0.32 4.32 23.84
C MET A 934 1.06 4.10 22.50
N MET A 935 2.38 4.26 22.52
CA MET A 935 3.23 4.02 21.35
C MET A 935 3.18 2.54 20.92
N LEU A 936 3.29 1.61 21.88
CA LEU A 936 3.16 0.18 21.63
C LEU A 936 1.76 -0.18 21.11
N ALA A 937 0.70 0.38 21.69
CA ALA A 937 -0.67 0.17 21.24
C ALA A 937 -0.89 0.67 19.82
N THR A 938 -0.30 1.83 19.46
CA THR A 938 -0.32 2.37 18.10
C THR A 938 0.40 1.45 17.12
N TRP A 939 1.55 0.89 17.52
CA TRP A 939 2.28 -0.10 16.72
C TRP A 939 1.47 -1.39 16.51
N ILE A 940 0.85 -1.92 17.57
CA ILE A 940 -0.03 -3.09 17.49
C ILE A 940 -1.20 -2.79 16.56
N TYR A 941 -1.81 -1.60 16.66
CA TYR A 941 -2.91 -1.20 15.80
C TYR A 941 -2.49 -1.14 14.33
N LYS A 942 -1.32 -0.54 14.04
CA LYS A 942 -0.73 -0.48 12.69
C LYS A 942 -0.55 -1.87 12.08
N VAL A 943 -0.05 -2.84 12.85
CA VAL A 943 0.28 -4.19 12.35
C VAL A 943 -0.96 -5.10 12.27
N CYS A 944 -1.83 -5.05 13.28
CA CYS A 944 -2.89 -6.06 13.47
C CYS A 944 -4.30 -5.52 13.24
N LEU A 945 -4.58 -4.25 13.53
CA LEU A 945 -5.95 -3.72 13.64
C LEU A 945 -6.33 -2.69 12.58
N LEU A 946 -5.44 -2.36 11.64
CA LEU A 946 -5.68 -1.37 10.57
C LEU A 946 -6.93 -1.68 9.72
N GLN A 947 -7.32 -2.96 9.64
CA GLN A 947 -8.47 -3.44 8.88
C GLN A 947 -9.71 -3.72 9.76
N THR A 948 -9.68 -3.37 11.04
CA THR A 948 -10.81 -3.48 11.96
C THR A 948 -11.84 -2.39 11.69
N SER A 949 -13.12 -2.68 11.94
CA SER A 949 -14.18 -1.67 11.80
C SER A 949 -14.01 -0.53 12.81
N TRP A 950 -14.01 0.71 12.32
CA TRP A 950 -13.82 1.93 13.10
C TRP A 950 -14.85 2.11 14.21
N ARG A 951 -16.12 1.80 13.95
CA ARG A 951 -17.19 1.87 14.97
C ARG A 951 -16.92 0.95 16.16
N LYS A 952 -16.45 -0.28 15.93
CA LYS A 952 -16.13 -1.22 17.01
C LYS A 952 -14.89 -0.77 17.79
N ALA A 953 -13.88 -0.25 17.10
CA ALA A 953 -12.68 0.28 17.74
C ALA A 953 -13.03 1.45 18.69
N ILE A 954 -13.86 2.40 18.24
CA ILE A 954 -14.30 3.52 19.08
C ILE A 954 -15.20 3.02 20.22
N PHE A 955 -16.15 2.12 19.96
CA PHE A 955 -16.99 1.54 21.01
C PHE A 955 -16.16 0.90 22.13
N VAL A 956 -15.22 0.02 21.77
CA VAL A 956 -14.34 -0.65 22.73
C VAL A 956 -13.50 0.39 23.47
N ALA A 957 -12.95 1.38 22.78
CA ALA A 957 -12.13 2.39 23.40
C ALA A 957 -12.89 3.22 24.45
N ILE A 958 -14.09 3.72 24.11
CA ILE A 958 -14.92 4.51 25.03
C ILE A 958 -15.29 3.68 26.28
N VAL A 959 -15.75 2.44 26.09
CA VAL A 959 -16.10 1.55 27.22
C VAL A 959 -14.88 1.27 28.10
N THR A 960 -13.74 0.99 27.47
CA THR A 960 -12.51 0.62 28.16
C THR A 960 -11.95 1.78 28.99
N ILE A 961 -11.93 3.00 28.45
CA ILE A 961 -11.48 4.21 29.16
C ILE A 961 -12.33 4.43 30.42
N ASN A 962 -13.65 4.48 30.26
CA ASN A 962 -14.55 4.81 31.36
C ASN A 962 -14.54 3.72 32.46
N VAL A 963 -14.46 2.45 32.08
CA VAL A 963 -14.43 1.34 33.06
C VAL A 963 -13.12 1.31 33.84
N PHE A 964 -11.97 1.50 33.17
CA PHE A 964 -10.68 1.48 33.85
C PHE A 964 -10.42 2.70 34.72
N ASP A 965 -10.98 3.86 34.37
CA ASP A 965 -10.95 5.08 35.19
C ASP A 965 -11.86 4.95 36.43
N ALA A 966 -13.07 4.40 36.25
CA ALA A 966 -14.04 4.27 37.33
C ALA A 966 -13.55 3.42 38.50
N ILE A 967 -12.86 2.30 38.26
CA ILE A 967 -12.44 1.35 39.31
C ILE A 967 -11.54 2.02 40.37
N PRO A 968 -10.34 2.53 40.03
CA PRO A 968 -9.46 3.17 41.01
C PRO A 968 -10.06 4.46 41.58
N THR A 969 -10.80 5.23 40.77
CA THR A 969 -11.46 6.46 41.21
C THR A 969 -12.51 6.20 42.29
N PHE A 970 -13.46 5.27 42.09
CA PHE A 970 -14.47 4.98 43.12
C PHE A 970 -13.88 4.34 44.39
N LEU A 971 -12.86 3.49 44.25
CA LEU A 971 -12.15 2.92 45.41
C LEU A 971 -11.43 4.00 46.24
N THR A 972 -10.94 5.05 45.59
CA THR A 972 -10.32 6.22 46.25
C THR A 972 -11.37 7.10 46.93
N ILE A 973 -12.49 7.38 46.24
CA ILE A 973 -13.60 8.21 46.75
C ILE A 973 -14.17 7.62 48.05
N PHE A 974 -14.49 6.32 48.06
CA PHE A 974 -15.06 5.67 49.25
C PHE A 974 -14.03 5.33 50.33
N GLY A 975 -12.74 5.56 50.08
CA GLY A 975 -11.67 5.34 51.05
C GLY A 975 -11.30 3.87 51.26
N VAL A 976 -11.58 3.00 50.27
CA VAL A 976 -11.19 1.57 50.31
C VAL A 976 -9.69 1.42 50.01
N VAL A 977 -9.21 2.10 48.96
CA VAL A 977 -7.80 2.14 48.57
C VAL A 977 -7.44 3.57 48.17
N ARG A 978 -6.65 4.26 49.00
CA ARG A 978 -6.11 5.61 48.72
C ARG A 978 -4.60 5.53 48.57
N ASN A 979 -4.15 5.05 47.42
CA ASN A 979 -2.74 4.86 47.12
C ASN A 979 -2.39 5.50 45.77
N GLN A 980 -1.36 6.34 45.75
CA GLN A 980 -0.87 7.04 44.57
C GLN A 980 -0.64 6.13 43.34
N TYR A 981 -0.06 4.94 43.54
CA TYR A 981 0.31 4.03 42.46
C TYR A 981 -0.90 3.30 41.90
N PHE A 982 -1.87 2.98 42.77
CA PHE A 982 -3.12 2.37 42.35
C PHE A 982 -4.01 3.36 41.58
N TYR A 983 -4.10 4.60 42.08
CA TYR A 983 -4.85 5.68 41.42
C TYR A 983 -4.27 5.99 40.04
N LEU A 984 -2.94 6.16 39.93
CA LEU A 984 -2.26 6.44 38.65
C LEU A 984 -2.26 5.26 37.66
N GLY A 985 -2.66 4.05 38.06
CA GLY A 985 -2.78 2.92 37.14
C GLY A 985 -3.75 3.18 35.99
N GLU A 986 -4.77 4.02 36.20
CA GLU A 986 -5.72 4.44 35.16
C GLU A 986 -5.05 5.23 34.04
N ASP A 987 -4.08 6.10 34.35
CA ASP A 987 -3.36 6.92 33.37
C ASP A 987 -2.65 6.02 32.32
N ILE A 988 -2.14 4.85 32.74
CA ILE A 988 -1.51 3.87 31.84
C ILE A 988 -2.56 3.14 31.00
N LEU A 989 -3.62 2.65 31.63
CA LEU A 989 -4.64 1.84 30.96
C LEU A 989 -5.48 2.67 29.98
N GLY A 990 -5.70 3.94 30.27
CA GLY A 990 -6.43 4.88 29.40
C GLY A 990 -5.66 5.25 28.12
N CYS A 991 -4.33 5.23 28.14
CA CYS A 991 -3.50 5.55 26.97
C CYS A 991 -3.69 4.58 25.78
N ILE A 992 -3.94 3.29 26.05
CA ILE A 992 -4.12 2.27 25.01
C ILE A 992 -5.36 2.53 24.12
N PRO A 993 -6.58 2.65 24.67
CA PRO A 993 -7.77 2.97 23.90
C PRO A 993 -7.72 4.37 23.28
N MET A 994 -7.07 5.34 23.93
CA MET A 994 -6.84 6.68 23.38
C MET A 994 -6.04 6.64 22.06
N ALA A 995 -5.00 5.80 21.98
CA ALA A 995 -4.24 5.57 20.75
C ALA A 995 -5.15 5.12 19.58
N GLY A 996 -6.07 4.19 19.86
CA GLY A 996 -7.03 3.69 18.89
C GLY A 996 -8.00 4.78 18.40
N LEU A 997 -8.54 5.59 19.31
CA LEU A 997 -9.45 6.70 18.98
C LEU A 997 -8.77 7.72 18.06
N GLN A 998 -7.57 8.16 18.44
CA GLN A 998 -6.82 9.16 17.70
C GLN A 998 -6.47 8.67 16.29
N LEU A 999 -6.02 7.42 16.17
CA LEU A 999 -5.66 6.84 14.88
C LEU A 999 -6.89 6.66 13.98
N VAL A 1000 -8.02 6.18 14.49
CA VAL A 1000 -9.27 6.05 13.73
C VAL A 1000 -9.76 7.40 13.22
N SER A 1001 -9.66 8.45 14.04
CA SER A 1001 -9.97 9.83 13.62
C SER A 1001 -9.15 10.22 12.39
N ASN A 1002 -7.83 10.04 12.45
CA ASN A 1002 -6.93 10.38 11.35
C ASN A 1002 -7.18 9.55 10.08
N LEU A 1003 -7.54 8.27 10.21
CA LEU A 1003 -7.89 7.42 9.06
C LEU A 1003 -9.15 7.92 8.32
N MET A 1004 -10.14 8.45 9.05
CA MET A 1004 -11.33 9.03 8.43
C MET A 1004 -11.00 10.28 7.61
N ILE A 1005 -10.08 11.13 8.11
CA ILE A 1005 -9.64 12.34 7.41
C ILE A 1005 -8.96 11.98 6.07
N ILE A 1006 -8.08 10.97 6.06
CA ILE A 1006 -7.37 10.53 4.84
C ILE A 1006 -8.34 10.16 3.72
N GLU A 1007 -9.40 9.40 4.03
CA GLU A 1007 -10.34 8.91 3.02
C GLU A 1007 -11.32 10.00 2.54
N LEU A 1008 -11.67 10.95 3.42
CA LEU A 1008 -12.65 11.98 3.12
C LEU A 1008 -12.05 13.23 2.49
N ALA A 1009 -10.79 13.56 2.76
CA ALA A 1009 -10.11 14.70 2.16
C ALA A 1009 -10.09 14.61 0.62
N GLU A 1010 -10.27 15.75 -0.05
CA GLU A 1010 -10.15 15.89 -1.50
C GLU A 1010 -8.76 16.43 -1.86
N PRO A 1011 -8.17 16.04 -3.01
CA PRO A 1011 -6.86 16.53 -3.43
C PRO A 1011 -6.83 18.06 -3.51
N GLY A 1012 -5.81 18.68 -2.92
CA GLY A 1012 -5.62 20.13 -2.85
C GLY A 1012 -6.38 20.84 -1.72
N ARG A 1013 -7.10 20.10 -0.85
CA ARG A 1013 -7.86 20.64 0.30
C ARG A 1013 -7.54 19.89 1.60
N GLU A 1014 -6.38 19.26 1.66
CA GLU A 1014 -5.97 18.38 2.76
C GLU A 1014 -5.83 19.16 4.06
N GLY A 1015 -5.24 20.37 3.98
CA GLY A 1015 -5.04 21.25 5.12
C GLY A 1015 -6.36 21.78 5.67
N LEU A 1016 -7.29 22.18 4.80
CA LEU A 1016 -8.63 22.59 5.19
C LEU A 1016 -9.43 21.45 5.83
N CYS A 1017 -9.38 20.24 5.28
CA CYS A 1017 -10.10 19.10 5.85
C CYS A 1017 -9.60 18.76 7.26
N TYR A 1018 -8.26 18.70 7.43
CA TYR A 1018 -7.64 18.49 8.74
C TYR A 1018 -7.98 19.65 9.69
N GLY A 1019 -7.83 20.88 9.22
CA GLY A 1019 -8.05 22.07 10.02
C GLY A 1019 -9.49 22.24 10.47
N LEU A 1020 -10.46 21.91 9.61
CA LEU A 1020 -11.88 22.00 9.94
C LEU A 1020 -12.26 20.99 11.03
N ILE A 1021 -11.86 19.72 10.89
CA ILE A 1021 -12.15 18.70 11.91
C ILE A 1021 -11.44 19.03 13.23
N GLY A 1022 -10.17 19.45 13.17
CA GLY A 1022 -9.40 19.86 14.34
C GLY A 1022 -10.01 21.05 15.07
N THR A 1023 -10.41 22.10 14.35
CA THR A 1023 -11.09 23.28 14.93
C THR A 1023 -12.38 22.89 15.64
N PHE A 1024 -13.16 21.96 15.08
CA PHE A 1024 -14.42 21.51 15.67
C PHE A 1024 -14.21 20.69 16.95
N GLN A 1025 -13.18 19.85 16.97
CA GLN A 1025 -12.82 19.14 18.19
C GLN A 1025 -12.37 20.14 19.26
N SER A 1026 -11.42 21.01 18.94
CA SER A 1026 -10.87 21.98 19.89
C SER A 1026 -11.88 23.03 20.36
N SER A 1027 -12.86 23.42 19.54
CA SER A 1027 -13.87 24.42 19.91
C SER A 1027 -14.87 23.91 20.95
N SER A 1028 -15.04 22.59 21.06
CA SER A 1028 -15.93 21.99 22.05
C SER A 1028 -15.36 22.01 23.47
N THR A 1029 -14.03 21.99 23.63
CA THR A 1029 -13.34 21.98 24.93
C THR A 1029 -13.65 23.20 25.81
N PRO A 1030 -13.52 24.46 25.35
CA PRO A 1030 -13.83 25.63 26.17
C PRO A 1030 -15.32 25.67 26.57
N PHE A 1031 -16.22 25.30 25.65
CA PHE A 1031 -17.64 25.20 25.94
C PHE A 1031 -17.95 24.11 26.96
N GLY A 1032 -17.36 22.92 26.80
CA GLY A 1032 -17.50 21.81 27.73
C GLY A 1032 -16.99 22.12 29.14
N ALA A 1033 -15.89 22.87 29.27
CA ALA A 1033 -15.37 23.33 30.56
C ALA A 1033 -16.35 24.27 31.26
N VAL A 1034 -16.96 25.21 30.53
CA VAL A 1034 -17.97 26.13 31.07
C VAL A 1034 -19.23 25.38 31.51
N VAL A 1035 -19.74 24.50 30.66
CA VAL A 1035 -20.91 23.66 30.97
C VAL A 1035 -20.63 22.77 32.18
N SER A 1036 -19.41 22.23 32.29
CA SER A 1036 -18.98 21.48 33.47
C SER A 1036 -19.05 22.33 34.74
N ASN A 1037 -18.45 23.53 34.72
CA ASN A 1037 -18.45 24.42 35.88
C ASN A 1037 -19.87 24.80 36.32
N GLN A 1038 -20.77 25.04 35.37
CA GLN A 1038 -22.17 25.35 35.66
C GLN A 1038 -22.94 24.15 36.23
N ILE A 1039 -22.79 22.95 35.65
CA ILE A 1039 -23.45 21.73 36.12
C ILE A 1039 -22.93 21.32 37.50
N PHE A 1040 -21.62 21.24 37.66
CA PHE A 1040 -20.99 20.79 38.90
C PHE A 1040 -21.01 21.87 40.00
N GLY A 1041 -21.19 23.14 39.64
CA GLY A 1041 -21.42 24.23 40.58
C GLY A 1041 -22.73 24.13 41.37
N LEU A 1042 -23.69 23.34 40.91
CA LEU A 1042 -24.98 23.12 41.58
C LEU A 1042 -24.90 22.12 42.76
N PHE A 1043 -23.80 21.38 42.90
CA PHE A 1043 -23.67 20.34 43.91
C PHE A 1043 -23.39 20.93 45.30
N ASN A 1044 -24.08 20.40 46.31
CA ASN A 1044 -23.87 20.71 47.73
C ASN A 1044 -23.58 19.41 48.52
N PRO A 1045 -22.54 19.35 49.36
CA PRO A 1045 -21.49 20.36 49.61
C PRO A 1045 -20.61 20.65 48.38
N LYS A 1046 -20.07 21.88 48.29
CA LYS A 1046 -19.36 22.37 47.08
C LYS A 1046 -18.11 21.56 46.74
N LEU A 1047 -17.99 21.14 45.48
CA LEU A 1047 -16.87 20.34 44.97
C LEU A 1047 -15.54 21.11 44.82
N SER A 1048 -15.56 22.45 44.82
CA SER A 1048 -14.37 23.28 44.63
C SER A 1048 -13.68 23.70 45.93
N LYS A 1049 -14.34 23.56 47.10
CA LYS A 1049 -13.80 24.01 48.38
C LYS A 1049 -12.84 22.99 48.97
N LEU A 1050 -11.61 23.40 49.24
CA LEU A 1050 -10.57 22.56 49.85
C LEU A 1050 -10.97 22.00 51.22
N GLU A 1051 -11.66 22.80 52.03
CA GLU A 1051 -12.12 22.42 53.38
C GLU A 1051 -12.95 21.13 53.39
N ASN A 1052 -13.77 20.91 52.36
CA ASN A 1052 -14.62 19.72 52.26
C ASN A 1052 -13.80 18.44 52.03
N TYR A 1053 -12.68 18.54 51.31
CA TYR A 1053 -11.76 17.40 51.09
C TYR A 1053 -10.96 17.05 52.33
N VAL A 1054 -10.64 18.05 53.16
CA VAL A 1054 -9.95 17.87 54.44
C VAL A 1054 -10.90 17.29 55.49
N ALA A 1055 -12.14 17.77 55.54
CA ALA A 1055 -13.17 17.25 56.45
C ALA A 1055 -13.64 15.83 56.10
N ASP A 1056 -13.52 15.43 54.83
CA ASP A 1056 -13.73 14.07 54.31
C ASP A 1056 -15.00 13.35 54.84
N THR A 1057 -16.13 14.06 54.83
CA THR A 1057 -17.41 13.55 55.33
C THR A 1057 -18.06 12.53 54.40
N SER A 1058 -18.82 11.57 54.94
CA SER A 1058 -19.49 10.53 54.14
C SER A 1058 -20.50 11.09 53.13
N THR A 1059 -21.17 12.20 53.48
CA THR A 1059 -22.09 12.91 52.58
C THR A 1059 -21.33 13.53 51.41
N PHE A 1060 -20.18 14.17 51.67
CA PHE A 1060 -19.33 14.75 50.63
C PHE A 1060 -18.73 13.69 49.69
N ARG A 1061 -18.30 12.53 50.22
CA ARG A 1061 -17.85 11.39 49.38
C ARG A 1061 -18.92 10.95 48.39
N SER A 1062 -20.19 10.92 48.82
CA SER A 1062 -21.32 10.58 47.94
C SER A 1062 -21.57 11.65 46.89
N THR A 1063 -21.44 12.93 47.24
CA THR A 1063 -21.53 14.06 46.30
C THR A 1063 -20.45 13.97 45.22
N VAL A 1064 -19.20 13.65 45.59
CA VAL A 1064 -18.11 13.41 44.64
C VAL A 1064 -18.36 12.17 43.79
N ALA A 1065 -18.87 11.08 44.36
CA ALA A 1065 -19.22 9.88 43.60
C ALA A 1065 -20.26 10.18 42.49
N TRP A 1066 -21.32 10.94 42.81
CA TRP A 1066 -22.35 11.32 41.84
C TRP A 1066 -21.83 12.25 40.74
N SER A 1067 -20.85 13.12 41.04
CA SER A 1067 -20.26 13.98 40.02
C SER A 1067 -19.49 13.17 38.98
N TYR A 1068 -18.77 12.11 39.39
CA TYR A 1068 -18.12 11.17 38.47
C TYR A 1068 -19.11 10.31 37.68
N VAL A 1069 -20.19 9.82 38.30
CA VAL A 1069 -21.26 9.10 37.58
C VAL A 1069 -21.81 9.95 36.44
N LEU A 1070 -22.01 11.25 36.65
CA LEU A 1070 -22.49 12.15 35.62
C LEU A 1070 -21.48 12.32 34.46
N THR A 1071 -20.19 12.46 34.77
CA THR A 1071 -19.09 12.51 33.78
C THR A 1071 -18.98 11.24 32.94
N TYR A 1072 -19.09 10.05 33.55
CA TYR A 1072 -19.09 8.80 32.78
C TYR A 1072 -20.36 8.65 31.94
N SER A 1073 -21.50 9.09 32.47
CA SER A 1073 -22.78 9.05 31.76
C SER A 1073 -22.74 9.93 30.50
N SER A 1074 -22.19 11.14 30.56
CA SER A 1074 -22.03 12.00 29.37
C SER A 1074 -21.15 11.33 28.32
N SER A 1075 -20.07 10.67 28.73
CA SER A 1075 -19.19 9.93 27.83
C SER A 1075 -19.87 8.73 27.16
N PHE A 1076 -20.72 7.98 27.88
CA PHE A 1076 -21.49 6.87 27.29
C PHE A 1076 -22.56 7.33 26.30
N VAL A 1077 -23.11 8.54 26.46
CA VAL A 1077 -24.05 9.13 25.48
C VAL A 1077 -23.38 9.28 24.11
N ALA A 1078 -22.05 9.45 24.04
CA ALA A 1078 -21.33 9.52 22.78
C ALA A 1078 -21.45 8.23 21.93
N LEU A 1079 -21.75 7.08 22.56
CA LEU A 1079 -21.98 5.82 21.84
C LEU A 1079 -23.20 5.86 20.92
N PHE A 1080 -24.23 6.65 21.26
CA PHE A 1080 -25.41 6.84 20.40
C PHE A 1080 -25.09 7.59 19.10
N LEU A 1081 -23.94 8.28 19.03
CA LEU A 1081 -23.49 9.02 17.86
C LEU A 1081 -22.66 8.15 16.89
N LEU A 1082 -22.24 6.95 17.29
CA LEU A 1082 -21.48 6.02 16.43
C LEU A 1082 -22.12 5.69 15.06
N PRO A 1083 -23.46 5.64 14.90
CA PRO A 1083 -24.07 5.44 13.60
C PRO A 1083 -23.75 6.52 12.56
N MET A 1084 -23.29 7.71 12.99
CA MET A 1084 -22.97 8.83 12.10
C MET A 1084 -21.67 8.62 11.29
N ILE A 1085 -20.70 7.85 11.82
CA ILE A 1085 -19.41 7.61 11.17
C ILE A 1085 -19.41 6.35 10.29
N PRO A 1086 -18.55 6.25 9.27
CA PRO A 1086 -18.45 5.04 8.44
C PRO A 1086 -17.94 3.80 9.20
N PHE A 1087 -18.26 2.60 8.70
CA PHE A 1087 -17.77 1.34 9.28
C PHE A 1087 -16.28 1.10 9.03
N GLN A 1088 -15.82 1.46 7.83
CA GLN A 1088 -14.45 1.24 7.38
C GLN A 1088 -14.15 2.11 6.15
N LYS A 1089 -12.89 2.12 5.70
CA LYS A 1089 -12.40 2.81 4.48
C LYS A 1089 -13.33 2.68 3.26
N GLU A 1090 -13.75 1.46 2.92
CA GLU A 1090 -14.64 1.22 1.78
C GLU A 1090 -16.02 1.86 1.94
N ASP A 1091 -16.59 1.79 3.15
CA ASP A 1091 -17.86 2.45 3.48
C ASP A 1091 -17.72 3.97 3.48
N ALA A 1092 -16.58 4.51 3.91
CA ALA A 1092 -16.29 5.95 3.84
C ALA A 1092 -16.26 6.44 2.38
N GLN A 1093 -15.58 5.72 1.50
CA GLN A 1093 -15.52 6.03 0.07
C GLN A 1093 -16.89 5.88 -0.61
N ARG A 1094 -17.64 4.84 -0.26
CA ARG A 1094 -19.01 4.64 -0.76
C ARG A 1094 -19.92 5.80 -0.34
N ARG A 1095 -19.95 6.14 0.94
CA ARG A 1095 -20.73 7.27 1.47
C ARG A 1095 -20.31 8.58 0.84
N LYS A 1096 -19.02 8.82 0.63
CA LYS A 1096 -18.52 10.01 -0.06
C LYS A 1096 -19.08 10.14 -1.48
N LYS A 1097 -19.23 9.04 -2.22
CA LYS A 1097 -19.78 9.00 -3.59
C LYS A 1097 -21.30 9.13 -3.64
N GLU A 1098 -21.99 8.45 -2.72
CA GLU A 1098 -23.46 8.38 -2.68
C GLU A 1098 -24.10 9.53 -1.87
N SER A 1099 -23.30 10.36 -1.20
CA SER A 1099 -23.80 11.42 -0.33
C SER A 1099 -24.52 12.50 -1.13
N GLY A 1100 -25.81 12.70 -0.82
CA GLY A 1100 -26.49 13.95 -1.15
C GLY A 1100 -25.85 15.17 -0.46
N SER A 1101 -26.17 16.36 -0.96
CA SER A 1101 -25.80 17.64 -0.35
C SER A 1101 -26.98 18.24 0.40
N SER A 1102 -26.73 18.88 1.54
CA SER A 1102 -27.73 19.60 2.32
C SER A 1102 -27.12 20.87 2.89
N SER A 1103 -27.56 22.02 2.36
CA SER A 1103 -27.12 23.33 2.84
C SER A 1103 -27.55 23.58 4.29
N ALA A 1104 -28.77 23.18 4.66
CA ALA A 1104 -29.28 23.35 6.02
C ALA A 1104 -28.41 22.63 7.06
N ARG A 1105 -28.01 21.38 6.78
CA ARG A 1105 -27.13 20.61 7.69
C ARG A 1105 -25.74 21.24 7.80
N ALA A 1106 -25.15 21.63 6.69
CA ALA A 1106 -23.85 22.31 6.69
C ALA A 1106 -23.88 23.61 7.51
N THR A 1107 -24.92 24.42 7.36
CA THR A 1107 -25.11 25.64 8.14
C THR A 1107 -25.23 25.32 9.64
N LEU A 1108 -26.06 24.34 10.03
CA LEU A 1108 -26.20 23.95 11.43
C LEU A 1108 -24.87 23.47 12.03
N VAL A 1109 -24.14 22.65 11.28
CA VAL A 1109 -22.85 22.09 11.69
C VAL A 1109 -21.82 23.19 11.93
N ILE A 1110 -21.83 24.30 11.19
CA ILE A 1110 -20.90 25.42 11.44
C ILE A 1110 -21.41 26.38 12.52
N VAL A 1111 -22.69 26.73 12.48
CA VAL A 1111 -23.27 27.75 13.37
C VAL A 1111 -23.27 27.30 14.83
N ILE A 1112 -23.63 26.04 15.11
CA ILE A 1112 -23.71 25.53 16.49
C ILE A 1112 -22.34 25.61 17.20
N PRO A 1113 -21.25 25.01 16.68
CA PRO A 1113 -19.93 25.12 17.29
C PRO A 1113 -19.43 26.56 17.40
N THR A 1114 -19.78 27.43 16.44
CA THR A 1114 -19.37 28.85 16.47
C THR A 1114 -20.03 29.58 17.64
N ILE A 1115 -21.33 29.39 17.86
CA ILE A 1115 -22.04 29.97 19.01
C ILE A 1115 -21.49 29.41 20.32
N CYS A 1116 -21.31 28.08 20.41
CA CYS A 1116 -20.73 27.42 21.58
C CYS A 1116 -19.32 27.96 21.90
N LEU A 1117 -18.49 28.18 20.89
CA LEU A 1117 -17.15 28.72 21.04
C LEU A 1117 -17.17 30.17 21.55
N ILE A 1118 -17.97 31.05 20.93
CA ILE A 1118 -18.08 32.44 21.35
C ILE A 1118 -18.54 32.51 22.81
N TYR A 1119 -19.55 31.72 23.16
CA TYR A 1119 -20.02 31.60 24.54
C TYR A 1119 -18.92 31.10 25.48
N GLY A 1120 -18.22 30.02 25.11
CA GLY A 1120 -17.13 29.45 25.90
C GLY A 1120 -16.01 30.45 26.14
N ILE A 1121 -15.59 31.22 25.13
CA ILE A 1121 -14.55 32.24 25.25
C ILE A 1121 -15.01 33.38 26.16
N ILE A 1122 -16.23 33.91 25.99
CA ILE A 1122 -16.76 34.99 26.82
C ILE A 1122 -16.75 34.56 28.29
N VAL A 1123 -17.28 33.37 28.59
CA VAL A 1123 -17.34 32.88 29.97
C VAL A 1123 -15.95 32.59 30.52
N LEU A 1124 -15.02 32.03 29.72
CA LEU A 1124 -13.65 31.82 30.16
C LEU A 1124 -12.91 33.13 30.48
N LEU A 1125 -13.07 34.17 29.68
CA LEU A 1125 -12.48 35.49 29.93
C LEU A 1125 -13.00 36.08 31.25
N LEU A 1126 -14.30 35.97 31.50
CA LEU A 1126 -14.92 36.40 32.75
C LEU A 1126 -14.46 35.54 33.95
N THR A 1127 -14.34 34.22 33.81
CA THR A 1127 -13.77 33.38 34.89
C THR A 1127 -12.32 33.69 35.23
N SER A 1128 -11.56 34.23 34.26
CA SER A 1128 -10.13 34.50 34.43
C SER A 1128 -9.86 35.79 35.21
N GLN A 1129 -10.85 36.68 35.33
CA GLN A 1129 -10.74 37.93 36.07
C GLN A 1129 -11.29 37.75 37.47
N GLU A 1130 -10.54 38.21 38.47
CA GLU A 1130 -10.94 38.06 39.89
C GLU A 1130 -12.27 38.76 40.20
N GLU A 1131 -12.53 39.91 39.54
CA GLU A 1131 -13.76 40.70 39.72
C GLU A 1131 -15.02 40.03 39.19
N THR A 1132 -14.93 39.20 38.14
CA THR A 1132 -16.09 38.60 37.48
C THR A 1132 -16.20 37.08 37.69
N ALA A 1133 -15.18 36.44 38.27
CA ALA A 1133 -15.18 35.02 38.64
C ALA A 1133 -16.24 34.66 39.70
N CYS A 1134 -16.72 35.64 40.48
CA CYS A 1134 -17.74 35.43 41.50
C CYS A 1134 -19.18 35.31 40.95
N LEU A 1135 -19.43 35.62 39.68
CA LEU A 1135 -20.78 35.61 39.10
C LEU A 1135 -21.43 34.20 39.10
N GLN A 1136 -22.65 34.08 39.65
CA GLN A 1136 -23.34 32.79 39.77
C GLN A 1136 -23.62 32.11 38.43
N TRP A 1137 -24.00 32.86 37.39
CA TRP A 1137 -24.27 32.31 36.06
C TRP A 1137 -23.00 31.71 35.38
N ILE A 1138 -21.81 32.10 35.85
CA ILE A 1138 -20.50 31.61 35.39
C ILE A 1138 -20.03 30.39 36.18
N GLY A 1139 -20.78 29.98 37.22
CA GLY A 1139 -20.38 28.96 38.18
C GLY A 1139 -19.65 29.53 39.41
N GLY A 1140 -19.63 30.86 39.57
CA GLY A 1140 -19.09 31.57 40.73
C GLY A 1140 -20.01 31.53 41.96
N GLN A 1141 -19.49 31.94 43.13
CA GLN A 1141 -20.18 31.78 44.41
C GLN A 1141 -21.24 32.85 44.72
N GLY A 1142 -21.43 33.83 43.85
CA GLY A 1142 -22.05 35.13 44.15
C GLY A 1142 -20.96 36.13 44.50
N CYS A 1143 -20.97 37.30 43.88
CA CYS A 1143 -20.09 38.41 44.28
C CYS A 1143 -20.63 38.98 45.59
N GLU A 1144 -19.81 39.00 46.63
CA GLU A 1144 -20.14 39.77 47.83
C GLU A 1144 -20.09 41.26 47.44
N SER A 1145 -21.23 41.94 47.63
CA SER A 1145 -21.41 43.37 47.38
C SER A 1145 -20.63 44.24 48.36
#